data_AF-A0A7K0DQE9-F1
#
_entry.id   AF-A0A7K0DQE9-F1
#
_cell.length_a   1.000
_cell.length_b   1.000
_cell.length_c   1.000
_cell.angle_alpha   90.00
_cell.angle_beta   90.00
_cell.angle_gamma   90.00
#
_symmetry.space_group_name_H-M   'P 1'
#
loop_
_entity.id
_entity.type
_entity.pdbx_description
1 polymer ?
#
loop_
_entity_poly.entity_id
_entity_poly.type
_entity_poly.pdbx_seq_one_letter_code
_entity_poly.pdbx_strand_id
1 'polypeptide(L)'
;MKEMLARRIAQMLLATPFMSAAEIKAQLSSEFSESSRSIINSVLYARRKDLFEILGTEQPPIWAVREEAVELVRSWQDMPDTDDSSSSVPVALDIEYSGPPMRAWQQEAIDAWIRAGHRGIIEAVTGSGKTAVGIRAVAMALDDGRQAAVLVPSIDLQKQWYENLRTALPNCRIGRLGGDAGGRLPERWDVLVSTVQTGARRTLFTGSAAGRALLVADEVHRYGASAFAQALTDDYDWRLGLTATLERTDNAVEDVLLPYFGHQIAGCDYARAQADGILAPVKVALVGVDFTPRERAVFDLADDTVRRTKDVLIHKYGAPENPFGEYMAAVQQLAKDTGGAARFANRYLKAFSDRRETLADCSAKLKLVRALPSTGLAATRSIFFTERAATAGQVAVALTSGDVAAETLRSGLTPANRDKILRDFRDGELRALAAPRVLDEGIDVPDAQVGVVLAASRTRRQMIQRMGRVIRPKADGRAAIFVVMFVRGTSEDPGLGAHEAFLDELQQIADEQIIIDAADLPEVLQRWLGTSPEQSMRAPTDTRGHGAAAPKPASARLDKRVHESAPKSTLFRESNDAPISTPSTVPTTTEDQDLLVEKIVAALEPLDGLATAQELFFQLGIHDTVDLRELARTAAHHARIDLYEMEGLDFVALSVDRGGASDDRLKALKDIVFWASESSDPLWEFRELVGRLGPVRIPHERLIRFAATVRGTVPSELIRLH
;
A
#
# COMPACT_ATOMS: atom_id res chain seq x y z
N MET A 1 -27.00 -21.27 16.28
CA MET A 1 -27.97 -20.82 17.33
C MET A 1 -29.17 -20.05 16.77
N LYS A 2 -29.03 -18.87 16.15
CA LYS A 2 -30.19 -18.09 15.63
C LYS A 2 -31.02 -18.82 14.57
N GLU A 3 -30.39 -19.66 13.75
CA GLU A 3 -31.05 -20.47 12.71
C GLU A 3 -31.91 -21.59 13.31
N MET A 4 -31.36 -22.33 14.28
CA MET A 4 -32.05 -23.35 15.06
C MET A 4 -33.21 -22.75 15.85
N LEU A 5 -32.98 -21.59 16.48
CA LEU A 5 -34.01 -20.85 17.20
C LEU A 5 -35.13 -20.36 16.25
N ALA A 6 -34.79 -19.89 15.05
CA ALA A 6 -35.78 -19.49 14.06
C ALA A 6 -36.61 -20.67 13.55
N ARG A 7 -36.00 -21.83 13.30
CA ARG A 7 -36.73 -23.05 12.92
C ARG A 7 -37.69 -23.48 14.01
N ARG A 8 -37.24 -23.44 15.27
CA ARG A 8 -38.07 -23.78 16.43
C ARG A 8 -39.22 -22.80 16.63
N ILE A 9 -38.97 -21.49 16.56
CA ILE A 9 -40.00 -20.45 16.64
C ILE A 9 -41.03 -20.62 15.50
N ALA A 10 -40.59 -20.91 14.27
CA ALA A 10 -41.49 -21.16 13.15
C ALA A 10 -42.33 -22.43 13.33
N GLN A 11 -41.75 -23.53 13.82
CA GLN A 11 -42.51 -24.74 14.15
C GLN A 11 -43.54 -24.48 15.25
N MET A 12 -43.18 -23.70 16.28
CA MET A 12 -44.10 -23.30 17.35
C MET A 12 -45.24 -22.43 16.83
N LEU A 13 -44.94 -21.41 16.02
CA LEU A 13 -45.95 -20.52 15.42
C LEU A 13 -46.83 -21.22 14.38
N LEU A 14 -46.35 -22.31 13.77
CA LEU A 14 -47.15 -23.16 12.89
C LEU A 14 -48.12 -24.05 13.69
N ALA A 15 -47.70 -24.56 14.85
CA ALA A 15 -48.52 -25.39 15.73
C ALA A 15 -49.49 -24.55 16.59
N THR A 16 -49.10 -23.33 16.96
CA THR A 16 -49.87 -22.40 17.79
C THR A 16 -49.66 -20.98 17.24
N PRO A 17 -50.43 -20.56 16.22
CA PRO A 17 -50.29 -19.24 15.62
C PRO A 17 -50.73 -18.11 16.56
N PHE A 18 -50.33 -16.88 16.24
CA PHE A 18 -50.74 -15.63 16.91
C PHE A 18 -50.14 -15.41 18.31
N MET A 19 -48.89 -15.83 18.52
CA MET A 19 -48.20 -15.62 19.80
C MET A 19 -47.41 -14.31 19.83
N SER A 20 -47.40 -13.63 20.98
CA SER A 20 -46.49 -12.53 21.25
C SER A 20 -45.07 -13.04 21.54
N ALA A 21 -44.07 -12.18 21.39
CA ALA A 21 -42.67 -12.52 21.73
C ALA A 21 -42.48 -12.95 23.20
N ALA A 22 -43.38 -12.53 24.10
CA ALA A 22 -43.37 -12.94 25.50
C ALA A 22 -43.87 -14.37 25.69
N GLU A 23 -44.93 -14.76 24.97
CA GLU A 23 -45.49 -16.12 25.00
C GLU A 23 -44.56 -17.13 24.32
N ILE A 24 -43.94 -16.74 23.20
CA ILE A 24 -42.90 -17.53 22.52
C ILE A 24 -41.74 -17.80 23.49
N LYS A 25 -41.29 -16.77 24.24
CA LYS A 25 -40.25 -16.93 25.26
C LYS A 25 -40.69 -17.88 26.38
N ALA A 26 -41.92 -17.73 26.88
CA ALA A 26 -42.42 -18.56 27.98
C ALA A 26 -42.39 -20.05 27.61
N GLN A 27 -42.81 -20.41 26.39
CA GLN A 27 -42.76 -21.79 25.91
C GLN A 27 -41.35 -22.30 25.59
N LEU A 28 -40.40 -21.43 25.21
CA LEU A 28 -38.99 -21.82 24.97
C LEU A 28 -38.16 -21.97 26.25
N SER A 29 -38.61 -21.37 27.36
CA SER A 29 -37.83 -21.24 28.61
C SER A 29 -37.59 -22.55 29.37
N SER A 30 -38.24 -23.66 29.00
CA SER A 30 -37.90 -25.00 29.50
C SER A 30 -36.64 -25.59 28.87
N GLU A 31 -36.14 -25.03 27.76
CA GLU A 31 -34.99 -25.56 26.98
C GLU A 31 -33.82 -24.57 26.85
N PHE A 32 -34.00 -23.27 27.17
CA PHE A 32 -32.96 -22.23 27.01
C PHE A 32 -32.93 -21.22 28.18
N SER A 33 -31.73 -20.87 28.68
CA SER A 33 -31.54 -19.98 29.85
C SER A 33 -31.84 -18.48 29.58
N GLU A 34 -31.85 -17.67 30.66
CA GLU A 34 -32.42 -16.30 30.83
C GLU A 34 -32.07 -15.21 29.79
N SER A 35 -31.14 -15.44 28.85
CA SER A 35 -30.66 -14.45 27.87
C SER A 35 -31.60 -14.18 26.67
N SER A 36 -32.83 -14.69 26.69
CA SER A 36 -33.57 -15.06 25.48
C SER A 36 -34.40 -13.94 24.81
N ARG A 37 -34.75 -12.83 25.49
CA ARG A 37 -35.69 -11.84 24.92
C ARG A 37 -35.09 -11.00 23.78
N SER A 38 -33.84 -10.55 23.93
CA SER A 38 -33.14 -9.78 22.90
C SER A 38 -32.87 -10.64 21.65
N ILE A 39 -32.55 -11.92 21.84
CA ILE A 39 -32.27 -12.86 20.76
C ILE A 39 -33.55 -13.25 20.01
N ILE A 40 -34.65 -13.55 20.72
CA ILE A 40 -35.97 -13.83 20.11
C ILE A 40 -36.44 -12.63 19.29
N ASN A 41 -36.36 -11.41 19.84
CA ASN A 41 -36.67 -10.20 19.08
C ASN A 41 -35.71 -10.04 17.89
N SER A 42 -34.42 -10.32 18.04
CA SER A 42 -33.49 -10.27 16.90
C SER A 42 -33.83 -11.30 15.81
N VAL A 43 -34.50 -12.41 16.12
CA VAL A 43 -34.94 -13.42 15.15
C VAL A 43 -36.26 -13.03 14.48
N LEU A 44 -37.24 -12.55 15.26
CA LEU A 44 -38.54 -12.12 14.76
C LEU A 44 -38.44 -10.85 13.91
N TYR A 45 -37.56 -9.91 14.29
CA TYR A 45 -37.39 -8.61 13.62
C TYR A 45 -36.18 -8.51 12.68
N ALA A 46 -35.28 -9.50 12.63
CA ALA A 46 -34.24 -9.52 11.60
C ALA A 46 -34.88 -9.57 10.20
N ARG A 47 -34.15 -9.20 9.15
CA ARG A 47 -34.57 -9.21 7.73
C ARG A 47 -34.87 -10.63 7.17
N ARG A 48 -35.48 -11.51 7.96
CA ARG A 48 -36.12 -12.78 7.59
C ARG A 48 -37.62 -12.54 7.38
N LYS A 49 -37.93 -11.56 6.51
CA LYS A 49 -39.32 -11.20 6.12
C LYS A 49 -40.04 -12.31 5.35
N ASP A 50 -39.33 -13.37 5.01
CA ASP A 50 -39.77 -14.56 4.32
C ASP A 50 -40.42 -15.59 5.25
N LEU A 51 -40.09 -15.62 6.54
CA LEU A 51 -40.59 -16.64 7.48
C LEU A 51 -41.73 -16.17 8.38
N PHE A 52 -41.63 -14.95 8.90
CA PHE A 52 -42.54 -14.44 9.94
C PHE A 52 -43.30 -13.19 9.48
N GLU A 53 -44.52 -13.05 9.95
CA GLU A 53 -45.33 -11.84 9.78
C GLU A 53 -45.95 -11.38 11.09
N ILE A 54 -46.22 -10.07 11.15
CA ILE A 54 -46.96 -9.43 12.25
C ILE A 54 -48.40 -9.28 11.79
N LEU A 55 -49.35 -9.76 12.60
CA LEU A 55 -50.77 -9.67 12.28
C LEU A 55 -51.45 -8.65 13.20
N GLY A 56 -52.16 -7.70 12.58
CA GLY A 56 -52.88 -6.63 13.30
C GLY A 56 -52.02 -5.45 13.73
N THR A 57 -52.65 -4.49 14.42
CA THR A 57 -52.02 -3.27 14.96
C THR A 57 -51.88 -3.29 16.49
N GLU A 58 -52.09 -4.46 17.10
CA GLU A 58 -52.12 -4.62 18.56
C GLU A 58 -50.72 -4.49 19.22
N GLN A 59 -50.71 -4.08 20.49
CA GLN A 59 -49.51 -4.07 21.33
C GLN A 59 -49.71 -4.99 22.55
N PRO A 60 -48.80 -5.96 22.80
CA PRO A 60 -47.60 -6.29 22.03
C PRO A 60 -47.91 -7.01 20.69
N PRO A 61 -47.03 -6.89 19.68
CA PRO A 61 -47.26 -7.50 18.37
C PRO A 61 -47.31 -9.04 18.46
N ILE A 62 -48.31 -9.61 17.78
CA ILE A 62 -48.51 -11.05 17.62
C ILE A 62 -47.95 -11.54 16.29
N TRP A 63 -47.36 -12.74 16.31
CA TRP A 63 -46.60 -13.28 15.20
C TRP A 63 -47.25 -14.54 14.63
N ALA A 64 -47.10 -14.74 13.32
CA ALA A 64 -47.45 -15.96 12.64
C ALA A 64 -46.35 -16.35 11.63
N VAL A 65 -46.36 -17.61 11.20
CA VAL A 65 -45.61 -18.05 10.02
C VAL A 65 -46.36 -17.57 8.79
N ARG A 66 -45.65 -16.96 7.85
CA ARG A 66 -46.22 -16.55 6.56
C ARG A 66 -46.79 -17.73 5.80
N GLU A 67 -47.90 -17.53 5.12
CA GLU A 67 -48.54 -18.56 4.31
C GLU A 67 -47.59 -19.18 3.28
N GLU A 68 -46.72 -18.36 2.66
CA GLU A 68 -45.72 -18.83 1.70
C GLU A 68 -44.59 -19.69 2.31
N ALA A 69 -44.40 -19.63 3.63
CA ALA A 69 -43.40 -20.38 4.37
C ALA A 69 -43.96 -21.64 5.04
N VAL A 70 -45.29 -21.86 5.01
CA VAL A 70 -45.93 -22.99 5.70
C VAL A 70 -45.42 -24.34 5.21
N GLU A 71 -45.30 -24.54 3.89
CA GLU A 71 -44.81 -25.80 3.32
C GLU A 71 -43.33 -26.05 3.69
N LEU A 72 -42.52 -24.99 3.68
CA LEU A 72 -41.12 -25.06 4.10
C LEU A 72 -41.01 -25.45 5.59
N VAL A 73 -41.82 -24.87 6.46
CA VAL A 73 -41.80 -25.19 7.89
C VAL A 73 -42.34 -26.60 8.17
N ARG A 74 -43.36 -27.05 7.43
CA ARG A 74 -43.86 -28.44 7.48
C ARG A 74 -42.81 -29.45 7.01
N SER A 75 -41.99 -29.10 6.01
CA SER A 75 -40.89 -29.96 5.56
C SER A 75 -39.84 -30.21 6.66
N TRP A 76 -39.83 -29.41 7.73
CA TRP A 76 -39.00 -29.63 8.91
C TRP A 76 -39.61 -30.61 9.93
N GLN A 77 -40.85 -31.07 9.75
CA GLN A 77 -41.52 -32.03 10.65
C GLN A 77 -41.32 -33.50 10.22
N ASP A 78 -41.04 -33.76 8.95
CA ASP A 78 -40.89 -35.13 8.41
C ASP A 78 -39.47 -35.70 8.48
N MET A 79 -38.53 -34.99 9.10
CA MET A 79 -37.21 -35.53 9.41
C MET A 79 -37.22 -35.98 10.87
N PRO A 80 -37.17 -37.29 11.17
CA PRO A 80 -36.89 -37.72 12.53
C PRO A 80 -35.56 -37.12 12.98
N ASP A 81 -35.45 -36.83 14.27
CA ASP A 81 -34.17 -36.69 14.99
C ASP A 81 -33.43 -38.02 14.93
N THR A 82 -33.02 -38.44 13.73
CA THR A 82 -32.04 -39.50 13.52
C THR A 82 -30.73 -38.83 13.22
N ASP A 83 -30.04 -38.60 14.32
CA ASP A 83 -28.61 -38.78 14.50
C ASP A 83 -28.15 -40.12 13.86
N ASP A 84 -28.25 -40.26 12.53
CA ASP A 84 -27.66 -41.37 11.78
C ASP A 84 -27.55 -41.03 10.28
N SER A 85 -26.54 -40.26 9.91
CA SER A 85 -25.98 -40.33 8.57
C SER A 85 -24.46 -40.31 8.66
N SER A 86 -23.94 -41.53 8.84
CA SER A 86 -22.53 -41.88 8.69
C SER A 86 -21.58 -41.02 9.51
N SER A 87 -21.19 -41.56 10.66
CA SER A 87 -19.81 -41.46 11.12
C SER A 87 -18.86 -41.83 9.97
N SER A 88 -18.48 -40.86 9.14
CA SER A 88 -17.06 -40.77 8.85
C SER A 88 -16.44 -40.41 10.19
N VAL A 89 -16.06 -41.44 10.95
CA VAL A 89 -14.84 -41.34 11.76
C VAL A 89 -13.88 -40.54 10.88
N PRO A 90 -13.33 -39.39 11.34
CA PRO A 90 -12.32 -38.70 10.55
C PRO A 90 -11.31 -39.78 10.21
N VAL A 91 -11.29 -40.20 8.94
CA VAL A 91 -10.25 -41.09 8.46
C VAL A 91 -9.02 -40.32 8.84
N ALA A 92 -8.22 -40.87 9.77
CA ALA A 92 -7.01 -40.22 10.23
C ALA A 92 -6.29 -39.81 8.96
N LEU A 93 -6.26 -38.51 8.70
CA LEU A 93 -5.60 -38.00 7.52
C LEU A 93 -4.17 -38.45 7.71
N ASP A 94 -3.61 -39.18 6.74
CA ASP A 94 -2.20 -39.51 6.77
C ASP A 94 -1.44 -38.22 6.44
N ILE A 95 -1.23 -37.40 7.47
CA ILE A 95 -0.68 -36.06 7.33
C ILE A 95 0.81 -36.18 7.14
N GLU A 96 1.20 -36.32 5.88
CA GLU A 96 2.59 -36.21 5.49
C GLU A 96 3.02 -34.74 5.55
N TYR A 97 3.48 -34.29 6.72
CA TYR A 97 4.08 -32.97 6.86
C TYR A 97 5.45 -32.94 6.17
N SER A 98 5.50 -32.32 5.00
CA SER A 98 6.71 -32.13 4.18
C SER A 98 7.28 -30.71 4.31
N GLY A 99 6.97 -30.01 5.40
CA GLY A 99 7.50 -28.66 5.64
C GLY A 99 8.99 -28.66 6.01
N PRO A 100 9.68 -27.51 5.85
CA PRO A 100 11.08 -27.38 6.26
C PRO A 100 11.25 -27.64 7.76
N PRO A 101 12.43 -28.16 8.20
CA PRO A 101 12.70 -28.36 9.61
C PRO A 101 12.58 -27.03 10.35
N MET A 102 11.93 -27.07 11.52
CA MET A 102 11.71 -25.88 12.32
C MET A 102 13.01 -25.39 12.96
N ARG A 103 13.18 -24.08 12.97
CA ARG A 103 14.24 -23.40 13.74
C ARG A 103 13.95 -23.49 15.24
N ALA A 104 14.99 -23.33 16.06
CA ALA A 104 14.87 -23.38 17.51
C ALA A 104 13.77 -22.46 18.05
N TRP A 105 13.77 -21.17 17.68
CA TRP A 105 12.74 -20.23 18.12
C TRP A 105 11.32 -20.63 17.68
N GLN A 106 11.17 -21.25 16.51
CA GLN A 106 9.86 -21.68 16.00
C GLN A 106 9.32 -22.83 16.85
N GLN A 107 10.19 -23.75 17.26
CA GLN A 107 9.83 -24.86 18.14
C GLN A 107 9.49 -24.35 19.54
N GLU A 108 10.33 -23.47 20.10
CA GLU A 108 10.08 -22.82 21.40
C GLU A 108 8.71 -22.11 21.43
N ALA A 109 8.36 -21.40 20.35
CA ALA A 109 7.10 -20.68 20.24
C ALA A 109 5.88 -21.61 20.07
N ILE A 110 6.01 -22.70 19.30
CA ILE A 110 4.97 -23.74 19.21
C ILE A 110 4.75 -24.41 20.58
N ASP A 111 5.83 -24.78 21.27
CA ASP A 111 5.73 -25.43 22.58
C ASP A 111 5.07 -24.50 23.62
N ALA A 112 5.36 -23.21 23.56
CA ALA A 112 4.70 -22.20 24.39
C ALA A 112 3.21 -22.05 24.04
N TRP A 113 2.86 -22.06 22.75
CA TRP A 113 1.46 -22.01 22.28
C TRP A 113 0.66 -23.24 22.70
N ILE A 114 1.26 -24.44 22.67
CA ILE A 114 0.66 -25.67 23.19
C ILE A 114 0.40 -25.53 24.70
N ARG A 115 1.40 -25.08 25.47
CA ARG A 115 1.25 -24.85 26.92
C ARG A 115 0.17 -23.82 27.26
N ALA A 116 -0.06 -22.86 26.36
CA ALA A 116 -1.12 -21.87 26.45
C ALA A 116 -2.52 -22.40 26.08
N GLY A 117 -2.68 -23.71 25.86
CA GLY A 117 -3.95 -24.31 25.44
C GLY A 117 -4.29 -24.00 23.98
N HIS A 118 -3.27 -23.86 23.13
CA HIS A 118 -3.40 -23.55 21.70
C HIS A 118 -4.05 -22.18 21.44
N ARG A 119 -3.80 -21.23 22.33
CA ARG A 119 -4.27 -19.84 22.25
C ARG A 119 -3.12 -18.88 22.50
N GLY A 120 -2.74 -18.10 21.50
CA GLY A 120 -1.81 -16.99 21.71
C GLY A 120 -1.49 -16.20 20.44
N ILE A 121 -0.76 -15.11 20.64
CA ILE A 121 -0.21 -14.28 19.57
C ILE A 121 1.31 -14.42 19.57
N ILE A 122 1.89 -14.91 18.48
CA ILE A 122 3.34 -14.99 18.31
C ILE A 122 3.82 -13.77 17.52
N GLU A 123 4.68 -12.99 18.15
CA GLU A 123 5.38 -11.88 17.52
C GLU A 123 6.79 -12.30 17.10
N ALA A 124 7.09 -12.14 15.82
CA ALA A 124 8.45 -12.37 15.33
C ALA A 124 8.76 -11.49 14.13
N VAL A 125 10.02 -11.11 13.94
CA VAL A 125 10.45 -10.19 12.88
C VAL A 125 10.09 -10.72 11.48
N THR A 126 9.96 -9.82 10.52
CA THR A 126 9.73 -10.21 9.12
C THR A 126 10.91 -11.00 8.56
N GLY A 127 10.63 -12.02 7.75
CA GLY A 127 11.67 -12.91 7.23
C GLY A 127 12.13 -14.04 8.17
N SER A 128 11.76 -14.02 9.46
CA SER A 128 12.19 -15.06 10.41
C SER A 128 11.59 -16.46 10.16
N GLY A 129 10.52 -16.53 9.36
CA GLY A 129 9.79 -17.76 9.04
C GLY A 129 8.50 -17.96 9.84
N LYS A 130 7.83 -16.88 10.29
CA LYS A 130 6.50 -16.94 10.95
C LYS A 130 5.49 -17.88 10.28
N THR A 131 5.44 -17.86 8.95
CA THR A 131 4.52 -18.71 8.19
C THR A 131 4.74 -20.19 8.46
N ALA A 132 5.98 -20.65 8.70
CA ALA A 132 6.26 -22.04 9.03
C ALA A 132 5.62 -22.47 10.37
N VAL A 133 5.57 -21.56 11.35
CA VAL A 133 4.88 -21.78 12.63
C VAL A 133 3.39 -22.00 12.40
N GLY A 134 2.74 -21.17 11.58
CA GLY A 134 1.33 -21.33 11.28
C GLY A 134 1.02 -22.60 10.47
N ILE A 135 1.87 -22.96 9.49
CA ILE A 135 1.73 -24.23 8.75
C ILE A 135 1.88 -25.43 9.71
N ARG A 136 2.82 -25.37 10.66
CA ARG A 136 2.96 -26.42 11.67
C ARG A 136 1.73 -26.53 12.56
N ALA A 137 1.17 -25.40 13.01
CA ALA A 137 -0.06 -25.38 13.79
C ALA A 137 -1.24 -25.97 13.01
N VAL A 138 -1.34 -25.69 11.70
CA VAL A 138 -2.33 -26.31 10.81
C VAL A 138 -2.15 -27.82 10.75
N ALA A 139 -0.92 -28.32 10.54
CA ALA A 139 -0.64 -29.75 10.53
C ALA A 139 -1.09 -30.43 11.84
N MET A 140 -0.74 -29.84 12.99
CA MET A 140 -1.12 -30.35 14.30
C MET A 140 -2.64 -30.35 14.52
N ALA A 141 -3.35 -29.32 14.05
CA ALA A 141 -4.80 -29.25 14.18
C ALA A 141 -5.48 -30.34 13.35
N LEU A 142 -5.00 -30.57 12.12
CA LEU A 142 -5.51 -31.64 11.27
C LEU A 142 -5.21 -33.03 11.86
N ASP A 143 -4.04 -33.24 12.46
CA ASP A 143 -3.68 -34.48 13.17
C ASP A 143 -4.63 -34.76 14.35
N ASP A 144 -5.09 -33.70 15.03
CA ASP A 144 -6.09 -33.76 16.11
C ASP A 144 -7.54 -33.84 15.59
N GLY A 145 -7.72 -34.04 14.29
CA GLY A 145 -9.02 -34.19 13.62
C GLY A 145 -9.82 -32.89 13.48
N ARG A 146 -9.16 -31.73 13.56
CA ARG A 146 -9.78 -30.41 13.37
C ARG A 146 -9.66 -29.95 11.93
N GLN A 147 -10.51 -29.03 11.52
CA GLN A 147 -10.29 -28.23 10.31
C GLN A 147 -9.52 -26.94 10.67
N ALA A 148 -8.91 -26.31 9.67
CA ALA A 148 -8.17 -25.06 9.88
C ALA A 148 -8.60 -23.96 8.91
N ALA A 149 -8.81 -22.75 9.43
CA ALA A 149 -8.91 -21.54 8.62
C ALA A 149 -7.66 -20.68 8.79
N VAL A 150 -7.11 -20.22 7.67
CA VAL A 150 -6.05 -19.22 7.62
C VAL A 150 -6.65 -17.93 7.08
N LEU A 151 -6.69 -16.90 7.93
CA LEU A 151 -7.14 -15.57 7.56
C LEU A 151 -5.94 -14.67 7.29
N VAL A 152 -5.99 -14.00 6.13
CA VAL A 152 -4.94 -13.08 5.68
C VAL A 152 -5.55 -11.75 5.24
N PRO A 153 -4.81 -10.64 5.28
CA PRO A 153 -5.39 -9.33 4.97
C PRO A 153 -5.47 -9.01 3.46
N SER A 154 -4.70 -9.72 2.61
CA SER A 154 -4.63 -9.46 1.16
C SER A 154 -4.73 -10.75 0.33
N ILE A 155 -5.11 -10.60 -0.94
CA ILE A 155 -5.19 -11.69 -1.92
C ILE A 155 -3.81 -12.27 -2.24
N ASP A 156 -2.78 -11.43 -2.28
CA ASP A 156 -1.41 -11.87 -2.55
C ASP A 156 -0.88 -12.78 -1.44
N LEU A 157 -1.14 -12.42 -0.17
CA LEU A 157 -0.82 -13.28 0.97
C LEU A 157 -1.64 -14.57 0.93
N GLN A 158 -2.91 -14.52 0.49
CA GLN A 158 -3.74 -15.72 0.34
C GLN A 158 -3.13 -16.70 -0.66
N LYS A 159 -2.65 -16.21 -1.81
CA LYS A 159 -1.97 -17.02 -2.82
C LYS A 159 -0.68 -17.63 -2.27
N GLN A 160 0.12 -16.84 -1.56
CA GLN A 160 1.36 -17.30 -0.96
C GLN A 160 1.12 -18.39 0.10
N TRP A 161 0.16 -18.17 1.00
CA TRP A 161 -0.23 -19.17 2.00
C TRP A 161 -0.77 -20.45 1.36
N TYR A 162 -1.60 -20.32 0.33
CA TYR A 162 -2.13 -21.45 -0.41
C TYR A 162 -1.03 -22.33 -1.01
N GLU A 163 -0.06 -21.75 -1.71
CA GLU A 163 1.05 -22.52 -2.27
C GLU A 163 1.93 -23.15 -1.18
N ASN A 164 2.26 -22.41 -0.13
CA ASN A 164 3.08 -22.94 0.97
C ASN A 164 2.40 -24.12 1.68
N LEU A 165 1.08 -24.04 1.90
CA LEU A 165 0.30 -25.15 2.48
C LEU A 165 0.26 -26.34 1.53
N ARG A 166 0.07 -26.10 0.22
CA ARG A 166 0.02 -27.17 -0.80
C ARG A 166 1.34 -27.93 -0.89
N THR A 167 2.45 -27.22 -0.74
CA THR A 167 3.79 -27.84 -0.68
C THR A 167 4.01 -28.60 0.62
N ALA A 168 3.62 -28.04 1.76
CA ALA A 168 3.88 -28.64 3.06
C ALA A 168 2.92 -29.79 3.44
N LEU A 169 1.71 -29.80 2.88
CA LEU A 169 0.61 -30.73 3.17
C LEU A 169 0.01 -31.27 1.87
N PRO A 170 0.77 -32.06 1.08
CA PRO A 170 0.37 -32.49 -0.27
C PRO A 170 -0.89 -33.36 -0.29
N ASN A 171 -1.20 -34.07 0.81
CA ASN A 171 -2.35 -34.98 0.91
C ASN A 171 -3.62 -34.30 1.45
N CYS A 172 -3.57 -33.00 1.76
CA CYS A 172 -4.70 -32.26 2.32
C CYS A 172 -5.45 -31.45 1.27
N ARG A 173 -6.78 -31.35 1.42
CA ARG A 173 -7.64 -30.53 0.55
C ARG A 173 -7.59 -29.08 1.00
N ILE A 174 -6.79 -28.28 0.29
CA ILE A 174 -6.63 -26.86 0.61
C ILE A 174 -7.53 -26.04 -0.33
N GLY A 175 -8.42 -25.25 0.27
CA GLY A 175 -9.33 -24.35 -0.42
C GLY A 175 -8.89 -22.88 -0.33
N ARG A 176 -9.38 -22.05 -1.27
CA ARG A 176 -9.29 -20.59 -1.22
C ARG A 176 -10.69 -19.98 -1.26
N LEU A 177 -10.87 -18.84 -0.59
CA LEU A 177 -12.12 -18.08 -0.58
C LEU A 177 -11.89 -16.57 -0.59
N GLY A 178 -12.52 -15.86 -1.53
CA GLY A 178 -12.34 -14.43 -1.73
C GLY A 178 -11.30 -14.10 -2.82
N GLY A 179 -11.30 -12.85 -3.28
CA GLY A 179 -10.41 -12.41 -4.36
C GLY A 179 -10.74 -13.06 -5.70
N ASP A 180 -9.71 -13.54 -6.40
CA ASP A 180 -9.82 -14.22 -7.70
C ASP A 180 -10.36 -15.67 -7.58
N ALA A 181 -10.32 -16.26 -6.39
CA ALA A 181 -10.96 -17.56 -6.11
C ALA A 181 -12.50 -17.47 -6.04
N GLY A 182 -13.07 -16.26 -6.12
CA GLY A 182 -14.50 -16.02 -6.12
C GLY A 182 -15.14 -16.15 -4.74
N GLY A 183 -16.48 -16.06 -4.72
CA GLY A 183 -17.28 -16.03 -3.50
C GLY A 183 -17.93 -17.35 -3.11
N ARG A 184 -17.64 -18.48 -3.77
CA ARG A 184 -18.26 -19.77 -3.41
C ARG A 184 -17.32 -20.55 -2.49
N LEU A 185 -17.83 -20.96 -1.34
CA LEU A 185 -17.12 -21.87 -0.43
C LEU A 185 -16.91 -23.22 -1.14
N PRO A 186 -15.70 -23.81 -1.08
CA PRO A 186 -15.47 -25.16 -1.57
C PRO A 186 -16.38 -26.16 -0.85
N GLU A 187 -16.89 -27.15 -1.58
CA GLU A 187 -17.84 -28.14 -1.02
C GLU A 187 -17.20 -29.06 0.03
N ARG A 188 -15.90 -29.34 -0.10
CA ARG A 188 -15.09 -30.10 0.87
C ARG A 188 -13.69 -29.53 0.96
N TRP A 189 -13.18 -29.34 2.17
CA TRP A 189 -11.83 -28.83 2.43
C TRP A 189 -11.37 -29.23 3.83
N ASP A 190 -10.06 -29.35 4.00
CA ASP A 190 -9.38 -29.61 5.28
C ASP A 190 -8.79 -28.30 5.84
N VAL A 191 -8.23 -27.47 4.93
CA VAL A 191 -7.72 -26.13 5.23
C VAL A 191 -8.34 -25.11 4.29
N LEU A 192 -8.82 -23.99 4.82
CA LEU A 192 -9.34 -22.87 4.03
C LEU A 192 -8.49 -21.62 4.21
N VAL A 193 -7.95 -21.07 3.12
CA VAL A 193 -7.25 -19.79 3.13
C VAL A 193 -8.18 -18.70 2.62
N SER A 194 -8.50 -17.70 3.44
CA SER A 194 -9.42 -16.63 3.07
C SER A 194 -8.90 -15.24 3.41
N THR A 195 -9.33 -14.23 2.65
CA THR A 195 -9.10 -12.85 3.06
C THR A 195 -10.01 -12.50 4.23
N VAL A 196 -9.52 -11.67 5.16
CA VAL A 196 -10.26 -11.28 6.37
C VAL A 196 -11.62 -10.64 6.03
N GLN A 197 -11.71 -9.87 4.95
CA GLN A 197 -12.94 -9.20 4.52
C GLN A 197 -14.01 -10.20 4.06
N THR A 198 -13.59 -11.31 3.45
CA THR A 198 -14.51 -12.36 3.02
C THR A 198 -14.87 -13.28 4.17
N GLY A 199 -13.90 -13.64 5.02
CA GLY A 199 -14.13 -14.42 6.24
C GLY A 199 -15.06 -13.73 7.25
N ALA A 200 -14.93 -12.41 7.44
CA ALA A 200 -15.76 -11.63 8.36
C ALA A 200 -17.26 -11.61 8.00
N ARG A 201 -17.61 -11.86 6.74
CA ARG A 201 -19.00 -11.72 6.24
C ARG A 201 -19.79 -13.02 6.32
N ARG A 202 -19.18 -14.12 6.75
CA ARG A 202 -19.76 -15.47 6.63
C ARG A 202 -19.27 -16.40 7.71
N THR A 203 -20.14 -17.31 8.12
CA THR A 203 -19.74 -18.48 8.90
C THR A 203 -18.98 -19.43 7.98
N LEU A 204 -17.71 -19.70 8.29
CA LEU A 204 -16.85 -20.58 7.49
C LEU A 204 -17.09 -22.06 7.81
N PHE A 205 -17.57 -22.38 9.01
CA PHE A 205 -17.82 -23.73 9.49
C PHE A 205 -19.31 -23.93 9.76
N THR A 206 -19.87 -25.04 9.31
CA THR A 206 -21.26 -25.42 9.59
C THR A 206 -21.31 -26.87 10.07
N GLY A 207 -22.18 -27.20 11.03
CA GLY A 207 -22.37 -28.58 11.51
C GLY A 207 -21.33 -29.03 12.55
N SER A 208 -20.88 -30.29 12.48
CA SER A 208 -20.03 -30.97 13.48
C SER A 208 -18.61 -30.40 13.65
N ALA A 209 -18.18 -29.51 12.75
CA ALA A 209 -16.90 -28.80 12.84
C ALA A 209 -16.96 -27.52 13.70
N ALA A 210 -18.15 -27.02 14.03
CA ALA A 210 -18.29 -25.81 14.84
C ALA A 210 -17.75 -26.07 16.27
N GLY A 211 -16.73 -25.32 16.68
CA GLY A 211 -16.07 -25.48 17.98
C GLY A 211 -14.92 -26.50 18.02
N ARG A 212 -14.52 -27.07 16.87
CA ARG A 212 -13.34 -27.94 16.71
C ARG A 212 -12.52 -27.49 15.49
N ALA A 213 -12.02 -26.27 15.53
CA ALA A 213 -11.31 -25.65 14.42
C ALA A 213 -10.18 -24.76 14.90
N LEU A 214 -9.09 -24.74 14.12
CA LEU A 214 -7.99 -23.79 14.28
C LEU A 214 -8.25 -22.53 13.45
N LEU A 215 -8.09 -21.37 14.07
CA LEU A 215 -7.84 -20.11 13.36
C LEU A 215 -6.36 -19.76 13.38
N VAL A 216 -5.76 -19.58 12.21
CA VAL A 216 -4.50 -18.87 12.04
C VAL A 216 -4.80 -17.50 11.45
N ALA A 217 -4.60 -16.43 12.22
CA ALA A 217 -4.73 -15.06 11.76
C ALA A 217 -3.34 -14.47 11.49
N ASP A 218 -2.98 -14.35 10.21
CA ASP A 218 -1.76 -13.68 9.81
C ASP A 218 -1.95 -12.17 9.80
N GLU A 219 -0.90 -11.42 10.16
CA GLU A 219 -0.96 -9.96 10.38
C GLU A 219 -2.06 -9.58 11.41
N VAL A 220 -2.10 -10.31 12.55
CA VAL A 220 -3.20 -10.27 13.53
C VAL A 220 -3.49 -8.88 14.09
N HIS A 221 -2.49 -7.99 14.11
CA HIS A 221 -2.66 -6.60 14.50
C HIS A 221 -3.77 -5.89 13.69
N ARG A 222 -4.13 -6.35 12.47
CA ARG A 222 -5.20 -5.71 11.68
C ARG A 222 -6.58 -6.01 12.22
N TYR A 223 -6.73 -7.12 12.94
CA TYR A 223 -8.00 -7.66 13.39
C TYR A 223 -8.55 -6.91 14.60
N GLY A 224 -7.78 -5.98 15.19
CA GLY A 224 -8.28 -5.04 16.20
C GLY A 224 -9.24 -3.99 15.64
N ALA A 225 -9.27 -3.77 14.32
CA ALA A 225 -10.22 -2.85 13.70
C ALA A 225 -11.63 -3.47 13.69
N SER A 226 -12.66 -2.68 14.03
CA SER A 226 -14.05 -3.13 14.22
C SER A 226 -14.67 -3.89 13.03
N ALA A 227 -14.22 -3.63 11.80
CA ALA A 227 -14.67 -4.36 10.61
C ALA A 227 -14.01 -5.75 10.46
N PHE A 228 -12.75 -5.91 10.87
CA PHE A 228 -11.99 -7.15 10.74
C PHE A 228 -12.13 -8.05 11.97
N ALA A 229 -12.38 -7.46 13.14
CA ALA A 229 -12.72 -8.17 14.37
C ALA A 229 -13.94 -9.09 14.21
N GLN A 230 -14.84 -8.79 13.25
CA GLN A 230 -16.00 -9.64 12.93
C GLN A 230 -15.63 -11.04 12.43
N ALA A 231 -14.40 -11.25 11.94
CA ALA A 231 -13.92 -12.57 11.56
C ALA A 231 -13.47 -13.43 12.76
N LEU A 232 -13.30 -12.82 13.94
CA LEU A 232 -12.88 -13.49 15.18
C LEU A 232 -14.10 -14.10 15.87
N THR A 233 -14.66 -15.17 15.29
CA THR A 233 -15.85 -15.86 15.84
C THR A 233 -15.46 -16.89 16.89
N ASP A 234 -16.43 -17.35 17.69
CA ASP A 234 -16.21 -18.42 18.68
C ASP A 234 -16.22 -19.84 18.09
N ASP A 235 -16.28 -19.95 16.77
CA ASP A 235 -16.24 -21.25 16.07
C ASP A 235 -14.86 -21.94 16.21
N TYR A 236 -13.83 -21.19 16.61
CA TYR A 236 -12.44 -21.64 16.75
C TYR A 236 -12.05 -21.83 18.21
N ASP A 237 -11.73 -23.06 18.59
CA ASP A 237 -11.22 -23.41 19.92
C ASP A 237 -9.71 -23.18 20.01
N TRP A 238 -8.98 -23.48 18.93
CA TRP A 238 -7.55 -23.19 18.76
C TRP A 238 -7.37 -21.88 17.99
N ARG A 239 -6.52 -20.99 18.50
CA ARG A 239 -6.35 -19.62 18.00
C ARG A 239 -4.88 -19.24 17.99
N LEU A 240 -4.36 -18.95 16.81
CA LEU A 240 -2.99 -18.51 16.61
C LEU A 240 -2.98 -17.17 15.86
N GLY A 241 -2.54 -16.11 16.53
CA GLY A 241 -2.22 -14.83 15.90
C GLY A 241 -0.75 -14.79 15.50
N LEU A 242 -0.44 -14.37 14.28
CA LEU A 242 0.92 -14.14 13.81
C LEU A 242 1.10 -12.66 13.47
N THR A 243 2.18 -12.05 13.93
CA THR A 243 2.48 -10.65 13.61
C THR A 243 3.98 -10.36 13.64
N ALA A 244 4.41 -9.35 12.88
CA ALA A 244 5.73 -8.76 13.02
C ALA A 244 5.84 -7.77 14.18
N THR A 245 4.73 -7.12 14.52
CA THR A 245 4.64 -6.08 15.55
C THR A 245 3.23 -6.10 16.12
N LEU A 246 3.05 -6.25 17.43
CA LEU A 246 1.71 -6.22 18.03
C LEU A 246 1.20 -4.79 18.32
N GLU A 247 2.03 -3.78 18.14
CA GLU A 247 1.70 -2.40 18.50
C GLU A 247 0.57 -1.78 17.67
N ARG A 248 -0.33 -1.09 18.37
CA ARG A 248 -1.36 -0.23 17.81
C ARG A 248 -1.45 1.06 18.62
N THR A 249 -1.95 2.12 17.98
CA THR A 249 -2.16 3.43 18.62
C THR A 249 -3.50 3.53 19.35
N ASP A 250 -4.37 2.53 19.21
CA ASP A 250 -5.64 2.37 19.91
C ASP A 250 -5.56 1.17 20.86
N ASN A 251 -6.50 1.08 21.82
CA ASN A 251 -6.55 0.01 22.81
C ASN A 251 -7.05 -1.33 22.24
N ALA A 252 -7.08 -1.51 20.92
CA ALA A 252 -7.68 -2.70 20.31
C ALA A 252 -6.84 -3.97 20.54
N VAL A 253 -5.57 -3.84 20.93
CA VAL A 253 -4.76 -4.99 21.37
C VAL A 253 -5.35 -5.55 22.65
N GLU A 254 -5.59 -4.70 23.64
CA GLU A 254 -6.12 -5.03 24.96
C GLU A 254 -7.62 -5.35 24.93
N ASP A 255 -8.39 -4.64 24.10
CA ASP A 255 -9.86 -4.73 24.08
C ASP A 255 -10.38 -5.85 23.17
N VAL A 256 -9.60 -6.28 22.17
CA VAL A 256 -10.06 -7.23 21.13
C VAL A 256 -9.10 -8.41 20.97
N LEU A 257 -7.82 -8.14 20.69
CA LEU A 257 -6.88 -9.19 20.28
C LEU A 257 -6.48 -10.12 21.43
N LEU A 258 -6.03 -9.57 22.55
CA LEU A 258 -5.64 -10.37 23.71
C LEU A 258 -6.84 -11.12 24.34
N PRO A 259 -8.03 -10.52 24.50
CA PRO A 259 -9.21 -11.25 24.98
C PRO A 259 -9.58 -12.45 24.09
N TYR A 260 -9.36 -12.33 22.77
CA TYR A 260 -9.72 -13.39 21.82
C TYR A 260 -8.64 -14.46 21.66
N PHE A 261 -7.38 -14.06 21.44
CA PHE A 261 -6.26 -14.97 21.19
C PHE A 261 -5.57 -15.44 22.47
N GLY A 262 -5.78 -14.78 23.62
CA GLY A 262 -5.06 -15.07 24.86
C GLY A 262 -3.88 -14.12 25.05
N HIS A 263 -2.73 -14.65 25.43
CA HIS A 263 -1.54 -13.84 25.72
C HIS A 263 -0.57 -13.78 24.54
N GLN A 264 0.32 -12.79 24.59
CA GLN A 264 1.47 -12.70 23.70
C GLN A 264 2.50 -13.77 24.08
N ILE A 265 2.95 -14.51 23.09
CA ILE A 265 3.97 -15.55 23.19
C ILE A 265 5.25 -14.99 22.59
N ALA A 266 6.35 -15.13 23.32
CA ALA A 266 7.67 -14.76 22.83
C ALA A 266 7.98 -15.55 21.55
N GLY A 267 8.18 -14.83 20.44
CA GLY A 267 8.62 -15.42 19.19
C GLY A 267 10.10 -15.12 18.95
N CYS A 268 10.39 -14.38 17.88
CA CYS A 268 11.76 -14.10 17.45
C CYS A 268 11.91 -12.63 17.15
N ASP A 269 12.44 -11.89 18.12
CA ASP A 269 12.83 -10.50 17.96
C ASP A 269 14.09 -10.37 17.09
N TYR A 270 14.49 -9.13 16.85
CA TYR A 270 15.63 -8.78 16.02
C TYR A 270 16.96 -9.30 16.59
N ALA A 271 17.17 -9.18 17.89
CA ALA A 271 18.37 -9.66 18.57
C ALA A 271 18.51 -11.19 18.47
N ARG A 272 17.41 -11.92 18.71
CA ARG A 272 17.39 -13.39 18.55
C ARG A 272 17.58 -13.79 17.10
N ALA A 273 16.94 -13.09 16.15
CA ALA A 273 17.09 -13.38 14.74
C ALA A 273 18.54 -13.20 14.25
N GLN A 274 19.27 -12.20 14.77
CA GLN A 274 20.69 -12.03 14.48
C GLN A 274 21.53 -13.14 15.14
N ALA A 275 21.29 -13.44 16.42
CA ALA A 275 22.00 -14.50 17.15
C ALA A 275 21.84 -15.89 16.51
N ASP A 276 20.65 -16.19 15.97
CA ASP A 276 20.34 -17.43 15.28
C ASP A 276 20.80 -17.45 13.80
N GLY A 277 21.45 -16.38 13.31
CA GLY A 277 21.91 -16.27 11.92
C GLY A 277 20.78 -16.20 10.89
N ILE A 278 19.61 -15.72 11.29
CA ILE A 278 18.40 -15.62 10.46
C ILE A 278 18.39 -14.31 9.65
N LEU A 279 19.12 -13.30 10.10
CA LEU A 279 19.27 -12.01 9.43
C LEU A 279 20.59 -11.97 8.64
N ALA A 280 20.58 -11.29 7.49
CA ALA A 280 21.81 -10.87 6.84
C ALA A 280 22.54 -9.84 7.72
N PRO A 281 23.88 -9.73 7.64
CA PRO A 281 24.58 -8.63 8.27
C PRO A 281 24.02 -7.28 7.84
N VAL A 282 23.84 -6.34 8.75
CA VAL A 282 23.21 -5.04 8.50
C VAL A 282 24.22 -3.91 8.65
N LYS A 283 24.33 -3.06 7.64
CA LYS A 283 25.11 -1.83 7.66
C LYS A 283 24.20 -0.62 7.57
N VAL A 284 24.39 0.36 8.44
CA VAL A 284 23.53 1.56 8.54
C VAL A 284 24.37 2.83 8.43
N ALA A 285 24.07 3.66 7.44
CA ALA A 285 24.61 5.02 7.33
C ALA A 285 23.50 6.04 7.64
N LEU A 286 23.68 6.82 8.70
CA LEU A 286 22.86 8.00 8.99
C LEU A 286 23.53 9.21 8.32
N VAL A 287 22.83 9.85 7.39
CA VAL A 287 23.42 10.88 6.53
C VAL A 287 22.76 12.22 6.78
N GLY A 288 23.53 13.15 7.34
CA GLY A 288 23.07 14.49 7.61
C GLY A 288 23.06 15.34 6.34
N VAL A 289 21.94 15.99 6.06
CA VAL A 289 21.79 17.00 5.02
C VAL A 289 21.34 18.33 5.61
N ASP A 290 21.68 19.43 4.94
CA ASP A 290 21.28 20.78 5.33
C ASP A 290 20.18 21.32 4.42
N PHE A 291 19.26 22.08 5.01
CA PHE A 291 18.36 22.92 4.23
C PHE A 291 19.12 24.05 3.54
N THR A 292 18.62 24.45 2.38
CA THR A 292 18.92 25.76 1.83
C THR A 292 18.40 26.87 2.76
N PRO A 293 18.95 28.10 2.70
CA PRO A 293 18.47 29.20 3.53
C PRO A 293 16.96 29.47 3.39
N ARG A 294 16.40 29.27 2.19
CA ARG A 294 14.97 29.43 1.92
C ARG A 294 14.15 28.32 2.59
N GLU A 295 14.53 27.05 2.42
CA GLU A 295 13.85 25.92 3.08
C GLU A 295 13.93 26.05 4.60
N ARG A 296 15.07 26.50 5.14
CA ARG A 296 15.25 26.77 6.56
C ARG A 296 14.25 27.80 7.07
N ALA A 297 14.14 28.95 6.40
CA ALA A 297 13.18 29.99 6.79
C ALA A 297 11.71 29.50 6.75
N VAL A 298 11.35 28.73 5.72
CA VAL A 298 10.00 28.14 5.59
C VAL A 298 9.73 27.14 6.72
N PHE A 299 10.68 26.25 6.98
CA PHE A 299 10.58 25.26 8.05
C PHE A 299 10.46 25.93 9.42
N ASP A 300 11.32 26.90 9.72
CA ASP A 300 11.34 27.57 11.02
C ASP A 300 10.03 28.32 11.28
N LEU A 301 9.46 28.98 10.26
CA LEU A 301 8.15 29.63 10.36
C LEU A 301 7.02 28.63 10.67
N ALA A 302 7.03 27.49 9.97
CA ALA A 302 6.05 26.43 10.16
C ALA A 302 6.21 25.80 11.56
N ASP A 303 7.43 25.49 11.98
CA ASP A 303 7.73 24.90 13.28
C ASP A 303 7.36 25.82 14.45
N ASP A 304 7.69 27.10 14.36
CA ASP A 304 7.26 28.11 15.33
C ASP A 304 5.73 28.22 15.42
N THR A 305 5.06 28.13 14.28
CA THR A 305 3.58 28.14 14.23
C THR A 305 3.01 26.89 14.87
N VAL A 306 3.58 25.72 14.60
CA VAL A 306 3.20 24.45 15.24
C VAL A 306 3.32 24.55 16.75
N ARG A 307 4.47 25.03 17.27
CA ARG A 307 4.70 25.19 18.71
C ARG A 307 3.66 26.11 19.35
N ARG A 308 3.52 27.34 18.85
CA ARG A 308 2.62 28.35 19.43
C ARG A 308 1.16 27.92 19.37
N THR A 309 0.72 27.32 18.27
CA THR A 309 -0.67 26.88 18.12
C THR A 309 -0.96 25.65 18.97
N LYS A 310 0.00 24.73 19.13
CA LYS A 310 -0.09 23.59 20.05
C LYS A 310 -0.31 24.04 21.48
N ASP A 311 0.50 24.99 21.97
CA ASP A 311 0.37 25.52 23.34
C ASP A 311 -1.02 26.11 23.59
N VAL A 312 -1.56 26.87 22.62
CA VAL A 312 -2.92 27.43 22.71
C VAL A 312 -3.98 26.33 22.70
N LEU A 313 -3.85 25.33 21.84
CA LEU A 313 -4.81 24.23 21.75
C LEU A 313 -4.86 23.42 23.05
N ILE A 314 -3.71 23.18 23.69
CA ILE A 314 -3.63 22.47 24.97
C ILE A 314 -4.19 23.35 26.10
N HIS A 315 -3.60 24.53 26.34
CA HIS A 315 -3.90 25.30 27.54
C HIS A 315 -5.22 26.06 27.50
N LYS A 316 -5.67 26.49 26.32
CA LYS A 316 -6.90 27.28 26.17
C LYS A 316 -8.10 26.44 25.77
N TYR A 317 -7.89 25.41 24.96
CA TYR A 317 -8.96 24.60 24.38
C TYR A 317 -8.99 23.15 24.89
N GLY A 318 -8.10 22.79 25.82
CA GLY A 318 -8.14 21.50 26.50
C GLY A 318 -7.75 20.31 25.63
N ALA A 319 -7.04 20.52 24.52
CA ALA A 319 -6.52 19.41 23.74
C ALA A 319 -5.51 18.58 24.57
N PRO A 320 -5.58 17.25 24.55
CA PRO A 320 -4.67 16.41 25.31
C PRO A 320 -3.24 16.55 24.78
N GLU A 321 -2.24 16.70 25.64
CA GLU A 321 -0.86 16.87 25.18
C GLU A 321 -0.27 15.57 24.59
N ASN A 322 -0.61 14.44 25.21
CA ASN A 322 -0.20 13.09 24.85
C ASN A 322 -1.34 12.10 25.14
N PRO A 323 -1.38 10.94 24.44
CA PRO A 323 -0.55 10.55 23.29
C PRO A 323 -0.78 11.43 22.06
N PHE A 324 0.21 11.55 21.17
CA PHE A 324 0.11 12.39 19.98
C PHE A 324 -1.09 12.05 19.08
N GLY A 325 -1.50 10.78 19.03
CA GLY A 325 -2.69 10.35 18.28
C GLY A 325 -3.98 10.99 18.79
N GLU A 326 -4.18 11.01 20.11
CA GLU A 326 -5.32 11.66 20.75
C GLU A 326 -5.29 13.17 20.55
N TYR A 327 -4.11 13.79 20.68
CA TYR A 327 -3.93 15.20 20.38
C TYR A 327 -4.39 15.52 18.94
N MET A 328 -3.93 14.76 17.95
CA MET A 328 -4.32 14.98 16.56
C MET A 328 -5.82 14.77 16.31
N ALA A 329 -6.43 13.77 16.95
CA ALA A 329 -7.86 13.53 16.85
C ALA A 329 -8.66 14.71 17.44
N ALA A 330 -8.25 15.23 18.60
CA ALA A 330 -8.84 16.41 19.22
C ALA A 330 -8.68 17.65 18.33
N VAL A 331 -7.49 17.91 17.78
CA VAL A 331 -7.26 19.04 16.86
C VAL A 331 -8.12 18.93 15.60
N GLN A 332 -8.24 17.74 15.01
CA GLN A 332 -9.12 17.54 13.86
C GLN A 332 -10.59 17.76 14.18
N GLN A 333 -11.02 17.43 15.40
CA GLN A 333 -12.39 17.70 15.84
C GLN A 333 -12.61 19.20 16.04
N LEU A 334 -11.70 19.87 16.76
CA LEU A 334 -11.75 21.34 16.96
C LEU A 334 -11.70 22.10 15.63
N ALA A 335 -11.01 21.58 14.62
CA ALA A 335 -10.95 22.18 13.29
C ALA A 335 -12.29 22.21 12.53
N LYS A 336 -13.23 21.32 12.89
CA LYS A 336 -14.58 21.25 12.30
C LYS A 336 -15.58 22.19 12.97
N ASP A 337 -15.27 22.67 14.17
CA ASP A 337 -16.13 23.61 14.88
C ASP A 337 -16.04 25.01 14.26
N THR A 338 -16.75 25.98 14.85
CA THR A 338 -16.68 27.39 14.45
C THR A 338 -16.01 28.23 15.55
N GLY A 339 -15.35 29.32 15.16
CA GLY A 339 -14.75 30.27 16.10
C GLY A 339 -13.24 30.07 16.36
N GLY A 340 -12.80 30.51 17.54
CA GLY A 340 -11.37 30.61 17.87
C GLY A 340 -10.63 29.28 17.85
N ALA A 341 -11.22 28.22 18.42
CA ALA A 341 -10.63 26.89 18.47
C ALA A 341 -10.35 26.34 17.06
N ALA A 342 -11.34 26.45 16.17
CA ALA A 342 -11.21 26.03 14.78
C ALA A 342 -10.15 26.81 14.02
N ARG A 343 -9.99 28.11 14.28
CA ARG A 343 -8.91 28.92 13.68
C ARG A 343 -7.53 28.40 14.08
N PHE A 344 -7.29 28.17 15.37
CA PHE A 344 -6.01 27.65 15.87
C PHE A 344 -5.75 26.22 15.40
N ALA A 345 -6.78 25.37 15.39
CA ALA A 345 -6.68 24.00 14.92
C ALA A 345 -6.35 23.92 13.42
N ASN A 346 -7.05 24.67 12.57
CA ASN A 346 -6.75 24.73 11.14
C ASN A 346 -5.36 25.32 10.86
N ARG A 347 -4.92 26.32 11.64
CA ARG A 347 -3.57 26.88 11.54
C ARG A 347 -2.50 25.87 11.95
N TYR A 348 -2.72 25.13 13.04
CA TYR A 348 -1.84 24.04 13.45
C TYR A 348 -1.74 22.99 12.34
N LEU A 349 -2.87 22.50 11.80
CA LEU A 349 -2.88 21.46 10.78
C LEU A 349 -2.15 21.89 9.51
N LYS A 350 -2.34 23.14 9.07
CA LYS A 350 -1.60 23.72 7.94
C LYS A 350 -0.11 23.77 8.23
N ALA A 351 0.31 24.42 9.31
CA ALA A 351 1.73 24.56 9.64
C ALA A 351 2.42 23.20 9.88
N PHE A 352 1.71 22.24 10.48
CA PHE A 352 2.18 20.89 10.66
C PHE A 352 2.38 20.16 9.31
N SER A 353 1.49 20.41 8.34
CA SER A 353 1.65 19.91 6.96
C SER A 353 2.83 20.58 6.25
N ASP A 354 2.93 21.91 6.30
CA ASP A 354 3.99 22.70 5.65
C ASP A 354 5.38 22.33 6.20
N ARG A 355 5.48 22.11 7.52
CA ARG A 355 6.70 21.62 8.17
C ARG A 355 7.13 20.26 7.64
N ARG A 356 6.19 19.33 7.47
CA ARG A 356 6.45 17.97 6.94
C ARG A 356 6.83 18.02 5.46
N GLU A 357 6.14 18.83 4.68
CA GLU A 357 6.42 19.06 3.26
C GLU A 357 7.86 19.52 3.05
N THR A 358 8.30 20.49 3.84
CA THR A 358 9.67 21.02 3.75
C THR A 358 10.73 19.96 4.07
N LEU A 359 10.47 19.08 5.04
CA LEU A 359 11.38 17.95 5.36
C LEU A 359 11.41 16.88 4.26
N ALA A 360 10.23 16.54 3.71
CA ALA A 360 10.08 15.49 2.72
C ALA A 360 10.65 15.90 1.34
N ASP A 361 10.44 17.15 0.96
CA ASP A 361 10.82 17.70 -0.34
C ASP A 361 12.15 18.47 -0.29
N CYS A 362 12.92 18.27 0.79
CA CYS A 362 14.26 18.82 0.98
C CYS A 362 15.14 18.56 -0.25
N SER A 363 15.53 19.63 -0.94
CA SER A 363 16.29 19.54 -2.19
C SER A 363 17.65 18.85 -2.03
N ALA A 364 18.27 18.96 -0.84
CA ALA A 364 19.54 18.32 -0.53
C ALA A 364 19.44 16.77 -0.55
N LYS A 365 18.31 16.21 -0.10
CA LYS A 365 18.07 14.75 -0.17
C LYS A 365 18.04 14.25 -1.60
N LEU A 366 17.35 14.97 -2.50
CA LEU A 366 17.29 14.61 -3.92
C LEU A 366 18.64 14.83 -4.63
N LYS A 367 19.39 15.88 -4.27
CA LYS A 367 20.77 16.07 -4.77
C LYS A 367 21.66 14.89 -4.38
N LEU A 368 21.53 14.40 -3.15
CA LEU A 368 22.29 13.25 -2.68
C LEU A 368 21.93 11.97 -3.43
N VAL A 369 20.65 11.73 -3.74
CA VAL A 369 20.25 10.60 -4.61
C VAL A 369 20.94 10.64 -5.97
N ARG A 370 21.05 11.81 -6.59
CA ARG A 370 21.77 11.99 -7.87
C ARG A 370 23.27 11.73 -7.78
N ALA A 371 23.85 11.89 -6.58
CA ALA A 371 25.27 11.69 -6.33
C ALA A 371 25.62 10.24 -5.93
N LEU A 372 24.63 9.36 -5.77
CA LEU A 372 24.88 7.96 -5.42
C LEU A 372 25.61 7.24 -6.57
N PRO A 373 26.48 6.25 -6.26
CA PRO A 373 27.22 5.49 -7.25
C PRO A 373 26.29 4.63 -8.13
N SER A 374 26.00 5.13 -9.33
CA SER A 374 25.11 4.47 -10.28
C SER A 374 25.56 3.06 -10.65
N THR A 375 26.86 2.85 -10.92
CA THR A 375 27.41 1.52 -11.25
C THR A 375 27.14 0.50 -10.14
N GLY A 376 27.34 0.89 -8.87
CA GLY A 376 27.07 0.02 -7.73
C GLY A 376 25.57 -0.26 -7.55
N LEU A 377 24.74 0.76 -7.73
CA LEU A 377 23.28 0.63 -7.65
C LEU A 377 22.71 -0.24 -8.79
N ALA A 378 23.24 -0.09 -10.01
CA ALA A 378 22.86 -0.90 -11.18
C ALA A 378 23.31 -2.36 -11.06
N ALA A 379 24.42 -2.62 -10.36
CA ALA A 379 24.88 -3.97 -10.05
C ALA A 379 24.05 -4.67 -8.97
N THR A 380 23.20 -3.93 -8.25
CA THR A 380 22.37 -4.46 -7.16
C THR A 380 20.89 -4.16 -7.37
N ARG A 381 20.08 -4.46 -6.36
CA ARG A 381 18.68 -4.06 -6.28
C ARG A 381 18.48 -3.15 -5.08
N SER A 382 17.86 -2.01 -5.32
CA SER A 382 17.70 -0.95 -4.33
C SER A 382 16.24 -0.51 -4.20
N ILE A 383 15.85 -0.11 -3.00
CA ILE A 383 14.51 0.42 -2.72
C ILE A 383 14.68 1.78 -2.04
N PHE A 384 14.04 2.78 -2.62
CA PHE A 384 14.01 4.16 -2.13
C PHE A 384 12.66 4.44 -1.48
N PHE A 385 12.69 4.72 -0.19
CA PHE A 385 11.54 5.04 0.63
C PHE A 385 11.39 6.55 0.71
N THR A 386 10.32 7.07 0.11
CA THR A 386 9.93 8.48 0.18
C THR A 386 8.63 8.61 0.98
N GLU A 387 8.14 9.83 1.22
CA GLU A 387 6.82 10.06 1.87
C GLU A 387 5.71 10.38 0.84
N ARG A 388 6.08 10.93 -0.33
CA ARG A 388 5.17 11.50 -1.32
C ARG A 388 5.42 10.98 -2.71
N ALA A 389 4.33 10.73 -3.46
CA ALA A 389 4.40 10.13 -4.79
C ALA A 389 5.18 11.02 -5.79
N ALA A 390 5.09 12.34 -5.63
CA ALA A 390 5.89 13.29 -6.39
C ALA A 390 7.39 13.08 -6.18
N THR A 391 7.85 13.01 -4.92
CA THR A 391 9.25 12.74 -4.56
C THR A 391 9.71 11.36 -5.06
N ALA A 392 8.84 10.33 -5.01
CA ALA A 392 9.16 9.02 -5.59
C ALA A 392 9.41 9.12 -7.10
N GLY A 393 8.58 9.88 -7.83
CA GLY A 393 8.80 10.19 -9.25
C GLY A 393 10.14 10.87 -9.51
N GLN A 394 10.47 11.89 -8.72
CA GLN A 394 11.75 12.59 -8.84
C GLN A 394 12.95 11.67 -8.57
N VAL A 395 12.85 10.76 -7.61
CA VAL A 395 13.90 9.76 -7.33
C VAL A 395 14.05 8.79 -8.50
N ALA A 396 12.96 8.25 -9.04
CA ALA A 396 13.03 7.35 -10.19
C ALA A 396 13.66 8.03 -11.41
N VAL A 397 13.25 9.27 -11.72
CA VAL A 397 13.87 10.08 -12.80
C VAL A 397 15.36 10.30 -12.52
N ALA A 398 15.73 10.70 -11.30
CA ALA A 398 17.13 10.93 -10.94
C ALA A 398 18.02 9.68 -11.12
N LEU A 399 17.50 8.50 -10.78
CA LEU A 399 18.21 7.23 -10.93
C LEU A 399 18.32 6.80 -12.39
N THR A 400 17.22 6.91 -13.16
CA THR A 400 17.22 6.57 -14.59
C THR A 400 18.14 7.49 -15.39
N SER A 401 18.20 8.79 -15.06
CA SER A 401 19.18 9.71 -15.65
C SER A 401 20.64 9.37 -15.31
N GLY A 402 20.87 8.58 -14.26
CA GLY A 402 22.17 8.04 -13.89
C GLY A 402 22.40 6.60 -14.35
N ASP A 403 21.70 6.11 -15.37
CA ASP A 403 21.80 4.74 -15.91
C ASP A 403 21.41 3.61 -14.92
N VAL A 404 20.61 3.92 -13.90
CA VAL A 404 20.01 2.92 -13.01
C VAL A 404 18.55 2.72 -13.41
N ALA A 405 18.22 1.57 -14.00
CA ALA A 405 16.84 1.24 -14.38
C ALA A 405 15.90 1.30 -13.16
N ALA A 406 15.07 2.33 -13.09
CA ALA A 406 14.26 2.65 -11.92
C ALA A 406 12.82 2.98 -12.29
N GLU A 407 11.86 2.60 -11.42
CA GLU A 407 10.45 2.90 -11.62
C GLU A 407 9.75 3.26 -10.29
N THR A 408 8.61 3.95 -10.40
CA THR A 408 7.78 4.31 -9.24
C THR A 408 6.74 3.27 -8.91
N LEU A 409 6.56 3.02 -7.61
CA LEU A 409 5.55 2.11 -7.10
C LEU A 409 4.61 2.86 -6.17
N ARG A 410 3.50 3.34 -6.73
CA ARG A 410 2.55 4.26 -6.09
C ARG A 410 1.11 3.72 -6.03
N SER A 411 0.33 4.27 -5.10
CA SER A 411 -1.12 4.04 -5.04
C SER A 411 -1.79 4.53 -6.33
N GLY A 412 -2.69 3.73 -6.90
CA GLY A 412 -3.40 4.05 -8.15
C GLY A 412 -2.90 3.29 -9.39
N LEU A 413 -1.81 2.53 -9.29
CA LEU A 413 -1.42 1.57 -10.34
C LEU A 413 -2.45 0.45 -10.46
N THR A 414 -2.75 0.05 -11.71
CA THR A 414 -3.56 -1.14 -11.98
C THR A 414 -2.84 -2.39 -11.46
N PRO A 415 -3.56 -3.47 -11.07
CA PRO A 415 -2.93 -4.72 -10.66
C PRO A 415 -1.93 -5.24 -11.70
N ALA A 416 -2.27 -5.18 -12.99
CA ALA A 416 -1.39 -5.63 -14.08
C ALA A 416 -0.07 -4.84 -14.16
N ASN A 417 -0.12 -3.51 -14.04
CA ASN A 417 1.08 -2.67 -14.09
C ASN A 417 1.95 -2.87 -12.84
N ARG A 418 1.31 -2.99 -11.67
CA ARG A 418 2.00 -3.30 -10.41
C ARG A 418 2.73 -4.64 -10.50
N ASP A 419 2.05 -5.68 -10.98
CA ASP A 419 2.63 -7.01 -11.12
C ASP A 419 3.79 -7.01 -12.12
N LYS A 420 3.68 -6.23 -13.20
CA LYS A 420 4.78 -6.04 -14.16
C LYS A 420 6.00 -5.41 -13.49
N ILE A 421 5.84 -4.27 -12.82
CA ILE A 421 6.96 -3.58 -12.14
C ILE A 421 7.65 -4.50 -11.12
N LEU A 422 6.86 -5.26 -10.35
CA LEU A 422 7.40 -6.22 -9.37
C LEU A 422 8.12 -7.40 -10.03
N ARG A 423 7.62 -7.90 -11.16
CA ARG A 423 8.31 -8.93 -11.95
C ARG A 423 9.62 -8.40 -12.53
N ASP A 424 9.60 -7.24 -13.18
CA ASP A 424 10.78 -6.63 -13.78
C ASP A 424 11.87 -6.37 -12.71
N PHE A 425 11.48 -5.94 -11.50
CA PHE A 425 12.42 -5.81 -10.38
C PHE A 425 12.93 -7.14 -9.83
N ARG A 426 12.09 -8.19 -9.83
CA ARG A 426 12.47 -9.55 -9.42
C ARG A 426 13.49 -10.15 -10.39
N ASP A 427 13.27 -9.97 -11.67
CA ASP A 427 14.07 -10.54 -12.76
C ASP A 427 15.36 -9.72 -13.00
N GLY A 428 15.42 -8.49 -12.46
CA GLY A 428 16.60 -7.63 -12.51
C GLY A 428 16.64 -6.70 -13.72
N GLU A 429 15.55 -6.62 -14.48
CA GLU A 429 15.32 -5.61 -15.52
C GLU A 429 15.23 -4.21 -14.88
N LEU A 430 14.55 -4.11 -13.73
CA LEU A 430 14.61 -2.93 -12.86
C LEU A 430 15.63 -3.16 -11.72
N ARG A 431 16.47 -2.17 -11.49
CA ARG A 431 17.50 -2.15 -10.43
C ARG A 431 17.11 -1.31 -9.23
N ALA A 432 16.15 -0.39 -9.40
CA ALA A 432 15.64 0.42 -8.30
C ALA A 432 14.12 0.58 -8.32
N LEU A 433 13.52 0.68 -7.13
CA LEU A 433 12.12 1.06 -6.94
C LEU A 433 12.00 2.25 -6.00
N ALA A 434 11.23 3.26 -6.38
CA ALA A 434 10.91 4.40 -5.52
C ALA A 434 9.45 4.35 -5.06
N ALA A 435 9.20 4.42 -3.75
CA ALA A 435 7.86 4.25 -3.18
C ALA A 435 7.56 5.22 -2.01
N PRO A 436 6.44 5.98 -2.06
CA PRO A 436 6.12 7.08 -1.12
C PRO A 436 5.34 6.70 0.14
N ARG A 437 4.52 5.67 0.01
CA ARG A 437 3.76 5.05 1.09
C ARG A 437 3.77 3.62 0.62
N VAL A 438 4.83 2.97 1.04
CA VAL A 438 5.31 1.75 0.41
C VAL A 438 4.18 0.75 0.34
N LEU A 439 4.07 0.12 -0.83
CA LEU A 439 3.60 -1.25 -1.04
C LEU A 439 2.63 -1.66 0.06
N ASP A 440 1.37 -1.29 -0.14
CA ASP A 440 0.28 -1.60 0.78
C ASP A 440 0.47 -3.01 1.33
N GLU A 441 0.34 -3.09 2.65
CA GLU A 441 0.62 -4.29 3.43
C GLU A 441 0.03 -5.53 2.74
N GLY A 442 0.89 -6.40 2.21
CA GLY A 442 0.48 -7.59 1.46
C GLY A 442 1.10 -7.76 0.08
N ILE A 443 1.91 -6.80 -0.41
CA ILE A 443 2.61 -6.95 -1.70
C ILE A 443 3.99 -7.60 -1.50
N ASP A 444 4.29 -8.64 -2.28
CA ASP A 444 5.58 -9.36 -2.24
C ASP A 444 6.68 -8.62 -3.01
N VAL A 445 7.42 -7.77 -2.29
CA VAL A 445 8.56 -7.02 -2.84
C VAL A 445 9.77 -7.94 -2.97
N PRO A 446 10.38 -8.05 -4.16
CA PRO A 446 11.58 -8.84 -4.39
C PRO A 446 12.78 -8.42 -3.52
N ASP A 447 13.70 -9.37 -3.32
CA ASP A 447 14.90 -9.19 -2.50
C ASP A 447 15.81 -8.04 -2.96
N ALA A 448 15.92 -7.00 -2.14
CA ALA A 448 16.84 -5.88 -2.35
C ALA A 448 18.06 -5.96 -1.41
N GLN A 449 19.18 -5.35 -1.80
CA GLN A 449 20.37 -5.23 -0.95
C GLN A 449 20.44 -3.87 -0.27
N VAL A 450 20.00 -2.81 -0.96
CA VAL A 450 20.10 -1.42 -0.48
C VAL A 450 18.71 -0.85 -0.21
N GLY A 451 18.51 -0.32 0.99
CA GLY A 451 17.33 0.47 1.36
C GLY A 451 17.74 1.92 1.64
N VAL A 452 17.16 2.89 0.92
CA VAL A 452 17.43 4.32 1.12
C VAL A 452 16.18 5.00 1.66
N VAL A 453 16.25 5.54 2.87
CA VAL A 453 15.15 6.25 3.54
C VAL A 453 15.36 7.75 3.41
N LEU A 454 14.53 8.41 2.61
CA LEU A 454 14.58 9.87 2.41
C LEU A 454 13.70 10.62 3.41
N ALA A 455 12.64 9.98 3.90
CA ALA A 455 11.76 10.58 4.90
C ALA A 455 11.41 9.53 5.94
N ALA A 456 11.61 9.89 7.20
CA ALA A 456 11.27 9.03 8.32
C ALA A 456 9.74 8.90 8.39
N SER A 457 9.25 7.69 8.11
CA SER A 457 7.82 7.40 8.11
C SER A 457 7.36 7.09 9.53
N ARG A 458 6.36 7.82 10.01
CA ARG A 458 5.83 7.75 11.39
C ARG A 458 5.38 6.38 11.90
N THR A 459 5.24 5.35 11.07
CA THR A 459 4.75 4.04 11.52
C THR A 459 5.87 3.01 11.50
N ARG A 460 6.51 2.83 12.67
CA ARG A 460 7.43 1.75 13.05
C ARG A 460 7.14 0.43 12.33
N ARG A 461 5.89 -0.04 12.42
CA ARG A 461 5.39 -1.27 11.79
C ARG A 461 5.56 -1.32 10.26
N GLN A 462 5.19 -0.25 9.56
CA GLN A 462 5.31 -0.25 8.10
C GLN A 462 6.79 -0.38 7.71
N MET A 463 7.70 0.28 8.42
CA MET A 463 9.13 0.22 8.14
C MET A 463 9.76 -1.14 8.43
N ILE A 464 9.45 -1.75 9.58
CA ILE A 464 9.87 -3.12 9.95
C ILE A 464 9.42 -4.16 8.93
N GLN A 465 8.17 -4.07 8.45
CA GLN A 465 7.65 -4.99 7.43
C GLN A 465 8.40 -4.87 6.10
N ARG A 466 8.86 -3.65 5.76
CA ARG A 466 9.65 -3.33 4.56
C ARG A 466 11.11 -3.79 4.69
N MET A 467 11.69 -3.66 5.88
CA MET A 467 13.07 -4.04 6.19
C MET A 467 13.34 -5.55 6.10
N GLY A 468 12.43 -6.40 6.58
CA GLY A 468 12.62 -7.87 6.50
C GLY A 468 12.54 -8.46 5.10
N ARG A 469 12.47 -7.61 4.07
CA ARG A 469 12.67 -7.94 2.65
C ARG A 469 14.09 -7.56 2.16
N VAL A 470 14.75 -6.62 2.83
CA VAL A 470 16.15 -6.24 2.60
C VAL A 470 17.09 -7.09 3.45
N ILE A 471 16.76 -7.31 4.73
CA ILE A 471 17.57 -8.01 5.75
C ILE A 471 17.53 -9.55 5.59
N ARG A 472 16.95 -10.06 4.51
CA ARG A 472 16.96 -11.51 4.26
C ARG A 472 18.38 -11.99 3.95
N PRO A 473 18.82 -13.13 4.50
CA PRO A 473 20.07 -13.76 4.13
C PRO A 473 20.14 -13.92 2.62
N LYS A 474 21.24 -13.46 2.03
CA LYS A 474 21.50 -13.60 0.60
C LYS A 474 22.35 -14.85 0.39
N ALA A 475 22.15 -15.53 -0.74
CA ALA A 475 22.89 -16.76 -1.06
C ALA A 475 24.42 -16.55 -1.12
N ASP A 476 24.85 -15.33 -1.41
CA ASP A 476 26.24 -14.88 -1.46
C ASP A 476 26.75 -14.29 -0.13
N GLY A 477 25.92 -14.27 0.93
CA GLY A 477 26.27 -13.76 2.25
C GLY A 477 26.43 -12.23 2.35
N ARG A 478 26.09 -11.47 1.30
CA ARG A 478 26.26 -10.01 1.31
C ARG A 478 25.37 -9.31 2.33
N ALA A 479 25.87 -8.20 2.86
CA ALA A 479 25.17 -7.40 3.85
C ALA A 479 23.97 -6.64 3.24
N ALA A 480 22.93 -6.46 4.07
CA ALA A 480 21.88 -5.48 3.86
C ALA A 480 22.41 -4.09 4.21
N ILE A 481 22.22 -3.12 3.32
CA ILE A 481 22.70 -1.75 3.48
C ILE A 481 21.51 -0.82 3.62
N PHE A 482 21.49 -0.03 4.69
CA PHE A 482 20.54 1.05 4.90
C PHE A 482 21.23 2.40 4.88
N VAL A 483 20.64 3.33 4.14
CA VAL A 483 21.02 4.74 4.13
C VAL A 483 19.81 5.51 4.63
N VAL A 484 19.93 6.19 5.76
CA VAL A 484 18.85 7.01 6.33
C VAL A 484 19.29 8.47 6.29
N MET A 485 18.60 9.26 5.47
CA MET A 485 18.87 10.70 5.34
C MET A 485 18.05 11.47 6.36
N PHE A 486 18.69 12.42 7.06
CA PHE A 486 18.01 13.30 8.01
C PHE A 486 18.43 14.75 7.79
N VAL A 487 17.49 15.68 8.03
CA VAL A 487 17.82 17.12 8.00
C VAL A 487 18.38 17.56 9.35
N ARG A 488 19.58 18.14 9.35
CA ARG A 488 20.25 18.66 10.54
C ARG A 488 19.44 19.76 11.22
N GLY A 489 19.47 19.79 12.55
CA GLY A 489 18.76 20.80 13.35
C GLY A 489 17.23 20.70 13.27
N THR A 490 16.69 19.53 12.95
CA THR A 490 15.24 19.27 12.88
C THR A 490 14.84 18.07 13.72
N SER A 491 13.55 17.75 13.76
CA SER A 491 13.04 16.55 14.42
C SER A 491 13.51 15.23 13.79
N GLU A 492 14.25 15.24 12.67
CA GLU A 492 14.89 14.06 12.09
C GLU A 492 16.33 13.86 12.60
N ASP A 493 16.95 14.86 13.24
CA ASP A 493 18.36 14.85 13.62
C ASP A 493 18.65 13.96 14.83
N PRO A 494 19.40 12.85 14.69
CA PRO A 494 19.72 11.96 15.80
C PRO A 494 20.40 12.68 16.97
N GLY A 495 21.17 13.75 16.70
CA GLY A 495 21.85 14.55 17.71
C GLY A 495 20.90 15.35 18.62
N LEU A 496 19.64 15.55 18.20
CA LEU A 496 18.60 16.20 18.99
C LEU A 496 17.65 15.20 19.68
N GLY A 497 18.03 13.92 19.72
CA GLY A 497 17.17 12.87 20.24
C GLY A 497 16.03 12.51 19.29
N ALA A 498 16.19 12.75 17.98
CA ALA A 498 15.29 12.21 16.96
C ALA A 498 15.46 10.70 16.90
N HIS A 499 14.79 10.02 17.82
CA HIS A 499 14.71 8.57 17.86
C HIS A 499 13.26 8.25 17.53
N GLU A 500 12.95 8.26 16.23
CA GLU A 500 11.82 7.45 15.80
C GLU A 500 12.14 6.02 16.22
N ALA A 501 11.21 5.31 16.86
CA ALA A 501 11.41 3.93 17.34
C ALA A 501 12.01 2.98 16.28
N PHE A 502 11.90 3.32 14.99
CA PHE A 502 12.55 2.64 13.88
C PHE A 502 14.09 2.75 13.86
N LEU A 503 14.66 3.94 14.08
CA LEU A 503 16.11 4.13 14.05
C LEU A 503 16.75 3.30 15.16
N ASP A 504 16.13 3.27 16.34
CA ASP A 504 16.64 2.51 17.49
C ASP A 504 16.74 1.01 17.17
N GLU A 505 15.75 0.43 16.50
CA GLU A 505 15.80 -0.98 16.09
C GLU A 505 16.84 -1.28 15.03
N LEU A 506 16.95 -0.39 14.02
CA LEU A 506 17.98 -0.52 12.99
C LEU A 506 19.38 -0.47 13.61
N GLN A 507 19.57 0.42 14.58
CA GLN A 507 20.83 0.54 15.31
C GLN A 507 21.11 -0.69 16.17
N GLN A 508 20.09 -1.28 16.80
CA GLN A 508 20.24 -2.50 17.59
C GLN A 508 20.72 -3.71 16.77
N ILE A 509 20.36 -3.79 15.49
CA ILE A 509 20.77 -4.90 14.61
C ILE A 509 21.95 -4.60 13.70
N ALA A 510 22.45 -3.35 13.69
CA ALA A 510 23.53 -2.95 12.80
C ALA A 510 24.85 -3.57 13.25
N ASP A 511 25.49 -4.35 12.37
CA ASP A 511 26.87 -4.79 12.57
C ASP A 511 27.87 -3.66 12.33
N GLU A 512 27.52 -2.71 11.45
CA GLU A 512 28.29 -1.49 11.19
C GLU A 512 27.34 -0.29 11.14
N GLN A 513 27.56 0.70 12.00
CA GLN A 513 26.81 1.96 12.00
C GLN A 513 27.76 3.15 11.90
N ILE A 514 27.43 4.08 11.01
CA ILE A 514 28.18 5.33 10.82
C ILE A 514 27.21 6.52 10.70
N ILE A 515 27.65 7.67 11.20
CA ILE A 515 26.99 8.97 11.00
C ILE A 515 27.95 9.82 10.18
N ILE A 516 27.53 10.25 9.00
CA ILE A 516 28.40 10.92 8.02
C ILE A 516 27.71 12.14 7.40
N ASP A 517 28.51 13.00 6.79
CA ASP A 517 28.00 14.07 5.94
C ASP A 517 27.60 13.54 4.55
N ALA A 518 26.72 14.27 3.89
CA ALA A 518 26.24 13.93 2.55
C ALA A 518 27.37 13.75 1.51
N ALA A 519 28.50 14.45 1.69
CA ALA A 519 29.64 14.38 0.79
C ALA A 519 30.37 13.01 0.82
N ASP A 520 30.34 12.31 1.96
CA ASP A 520 31.10 11.07 2.17
C ASP A 520 30.31 9.83 1.75
N LEU A 521 28.98 9.95 1.63
CA LEU A 521 28.09 8.82 1.33
C LEU A 521 28.46 8.06 0.04
N PRO A 522 28.79 8.71 -1.09
CA PRO A 522 29.10 7.98 -2.32
C PRO A 522 30.30 7.03 -2.15
N GLU A 523 31.37 7.47 -1.49
CA GLU A 523 32.57 6.65 -1.25
C GLU A 523 32.28 5.49 -0.30
N VAL A 524 31.58 5.78 0.81
CA VAL A 524 31.12 4.76 1.76
C VAL A 524 30.27 3.69 1.08
N LEU A 525 29.32 4.11 0.24
CA LEU A 525 28.41 3.19 -0.43
C LEU A 525 29.14 2.36 -1.49
N GLN A 526 30.08 2.93 -2.24
CA GLN A 526 30.94 2.16 -3.17
C GLN A 526 31.74 1.08 -2.43
N ARG A 527 32.36 1.45 -1.29
CA ARG A 527 33.11 0.52 -0.44
C ARG A 527 32.24 -0.62 0.07
N TRP A 528 31.04 -0.31 0.57
CA TRP A 528 30.11 -1.32 1.08
C TRP A 528 29.52 -2.21 -0.01
N LEU A 529 29.35 -1.70 -1.23
CA LEU A 529 28.91 -2.47 -2.39
C LEU A 529 30.03 -3.31 -3.02
N GLY A 530 31.30 -3.14 -2.59
CA GLY A 530 32.43 -3.89 -3.12
C GLY A 530 32.86 -3.48 -4.53
N THR A 531 32.42 -2.32 -5.01
CA THR A 531 32.83 -1.78 -6.31
C THR A 531 34.15 -1.02 -6.16
N SER A 532 35.26 -1.63 -6.59
CA SER A 532 36.54 -0.90 -6.69
C SER A 532 36.54 0.05 -7.90
N PRO A 533 37.19 1.23 -7.82
CA PRO A 533 37.25 2.20 -8.93
C PRO A 533 37.76 1.60 -10.26
N GLU A 534 38.61 0.58 -10.20
CA GLU A 534 39.23 -0.07 -11.36
C GLU A 534 38.26 -0.93 -12.20
N GLN A 535 37.12 -1.35 -11.64
CA GLN A 535 36.15 -2.18 -12.37
C GLN A 535 35.20 -1.37 -13.28
N SER A 536 35.18 -0.04 -13.14
CA SER A 536 34.36 0.86 -13.97
C SER A 536 34.90 1.04 -15.40
N MET A 537 36.11 0.56 -15.71
CA MET A 537 36.76 0.76 -17.01
C MET A 537 36.65 -0.42 -17.99
N ARG A 538 35.97 -1.52 -17.63
CA ARG A 538 35.75 -2.64 -18.55
C ARG A 538 34.25 -2.81 -18.83
N ALA A 539 33.83 -2.26 -19.96
CA ALA A 539 32.54 -2.60 -20.57
C ALA A 539 32.45 -4.13 -20.80
N PRO A 540 31.25 -4.74 -20.72
CA PRO A 540 31.10 -6.18 -20.84
C PRO A 540 31.31 -6.61 -22.29
N THR A 541 32.46 -7.20 -22.59
CA THR A 541 32.64 -8.02 -23.79
C THR A 541 32.01 -9.39 -23.57
N ASP A 542 30.99 -9.63 -24.39
CA ASP A 542 30.33 -10.90 -24.68
C ASP A 542 31.24 -12.13 -24.51
N THR A 543 30.89 -13.03 -23.60
CA THR A 543 31.42 -14.40 -23.59
C THR A 543 30.30 -15.38 -23.25
N ARG A 544 29.71 -15.93 -24.31
CA ARG A 544 29.04 -17.24 -24.29
C ARG A 544 30.01 -18.30 -23.79
N GLY A 545 29.46 -19.31 -23.10
CA GLY A 545 30.17 -20.21 -22.21
C GLY A 545 31.29 -21.04 -22.82
N HIS A 546 32.05 -21.72 -21.95
CA HIS A 546 31.98 -23.17 -21.75
C HIS A 546 32.80 -23.53 -20.49
N GLY A 547 32.31 -24.50 -19.72
CA GLY A 547 32.92 -24.93 -18.47
C GLY A 547 34.29 -25.58 -18.64
N ALA A 548 35.09 -25.54 -17.57
CA ALA A 548 36.32 -26.32 -17.47
C ALA A 548 36.46 -26.92 -16.07
N ALA A 549 36.44 -28.26 -16.05
CA ALA A 549 36.83 -29.11 -14.94
C ALA A 549 38.37 -29.11 -14.75
N ALA A 550 38.79 -29.52 -13.56
CA ALA A 550 40.16 -29.58 -13.07
C ALA A 550 41.14 -30.43 -13.93
N PRO A 551 42.46 -30.18 -13.89
CA PRO A 551 43.43 -30.83 -14.76
C PRO A 551 44.00 -32.13 -14.14
N LYS A 552 44.29 -33.11 -15.00
CA LYS A 552 45.30 -34.15 -14.77
C LYS A 552 46.15 -34.34 -16.05
N PRO A 553 47.46 -34.64 -15.93
CA PRO A 553 48.40 -34.58 -17.05
C PRO A 553 48.66 -35.95 -17.69
N ALA A 554 49.04 -35.96 -18.98
CA ALA A 554 50.20 -36.68 -19.54
C ALA A 554 50.06 -37.00 -21.05
N SER A 555 51.23 -37.06 -21.70
CA SER A 555 51.56 -37.62 -23.04
C SER A 555 51.14 -36.77 -24.25
N ALA A 556 52.03 -36.13 -25.01
CA ALA A 556 53.15 -36.60 -25.82
C ALA A 556 52.78 -36.95 -27.28
N ARG A 557 53.36 -36.14 -28.18
CA ARG A 557 53.95 -36.48 -29.50
C ARG A 557 53.11 -36.44 -30.79
N LEU A 558 53.83 -35.91 -31.79
CA LEU A 558 53.67 -35.94 -33.26
C LEU A 558 52.55 -35.10 -33.89
N ASP A 559 52.67 -34.53 -35.09
CA ASP A 559 53.76 -34.06 -35.96
C ASP A 559 53.06 -33.52 -37.24
N LYS A 560 53.77 -32.69 -38.02
CA LYS A 560 53.53 -32.34 -39.45
C LYS A 560 52.40 -31.34 -39.78
N ARG A 561 52.73 -30.15 -40.33
CA ARG A 561 53.04 -29.83 -41.77
C ARG A 561 51.82 -30.15 -42.66
N VAL A 562 51.33 -29.36 -43.61
CA VAL A 562 51.80 -28.20 -44.40
C VAL A 562 50.63 -27.86 -45.36
N HIS A 563 50.43 -26.59 -45.74
CA HIS A 563 50.20 -26.05 -47.10
C HIS A 563 49.26 -24.83 -47.19
N GLU A 564 49.83 -23.80 -47.82
CA GLU A 564 49.21 -22.63 -48.44
C GLU A 564 48.28 -23.00 -49.61
N SER A 565 47.26 -22.17 -49.87
CA SER A 565 46.97 -21.66 -51.22
C SER A 565 45.90 -20.55 -51.18
N ALA A 566 46.23 -19.40 -51.77
CA ALA A 566 45.36 -18.25 -52.03
C ALA A 566 44.53 -18.44 -53.35
N PRO A 567 43.99 -17.39 -54.00
CA PRO A 567 42.65 -16.83 -53.82
C PRO A 567 41.80 -16.81 -55.13
N LYS A 568 40.57 -16.25 -55.07
CA LYS A 568 39.79 -15.50 -56.10
C LYS A 568 38.36 -15.98 -56.39
N SER A 569 37.42 -15.04 -56.17
CA SER A 569 36.37 -14.57 -57.11
C SER A 569 35.17 -15.51 -57.33
N THR A 570 33.90 -15.11 -57.52
CA THR A 570 33.22 -13.83 -57.79
C THR A 570 31.70 -14.11 -57.71
N LEU A 571 30.88 -13.05 -57.65
CA LEU A 571 29.43 -12.97 -57.95
C LEU A 571 28.46 -13.35 -56.80
N PHE A 572 27.73 -12.36 -56.27
CA PHE A 572 26.29 -12.19 -56.57
C PHE A 572 25.76 -10.81 -56.14
N ARG A 573 25.18 -10.14 -57.15
CA ARG A 573 24.21 -9.03 -57.23
C ARG A 573 23.62 -8.37 -55.98
N GLU A 574 23.59 -7.03 -56.07
CA GLU A 574 22.75 -6.07 -55.35
C GLU A 574 21.24 -6.25 -55.60
N SER A 575 20.44 -6.02 -54.55
CA SER A 575 19.17 -5.29 -54.65
C SER A 575 18.61 -4.97 -53.25
N ASN A 576 18.34 -3.68 -53.03
CA ASN A 576 17.49 -3.04 -52.01
C ASN A 576 17.73 -3.34 -50.52
N ASP A 577 18.19 -2.33 -49.77
CA ASP A 577 17.34 -1.71 -48.74
C ASP A 577 17.91 -0.37 -48.23
N ALA A 578 16.99 0.57 -48.05
CA ALA A 578 17.18 1.96 -47.66
C ALA A 578 17.60 2.11 -46.18
N PRO A 579 18.17 3.25 -45.77
CA PRO A 579 18.70 3.46 -44.43
C PRO A 579 17.59 3.47 -43.36
N ILE A 580 17.85 2.77 -42.25
CA ILE A 580 17.01 2.75 -41.04
C ILE A 580 17.11 4.13 -40.38
N SER A 581 16.06 4.93 -40.54
CA SER A 581 15.86 6.22 -39.88
C SER A 581 15.55 6.02 -38.40
N THR A 582 16.26 6.76 -37.55
CA THR A 582 15.87 7.07 -36.16
C THR A 582 14.58 7.91 -36.15
N PRO A 583 13.57 7.62 -35.31
CA PRO A 583 12.40 8.49 -35.22
C PRO A 583 12.76 9.75 -34.42
N SER A 584 13.07 10.82 -35.16
CA SER A 584 12.95 12.20 -34.70
C SER A 584 11.48 12.59 -34.85
N THR A 585 10.76 12.79 -33.76
CA THR A 585 9.33 13.14 -33.79
C THR A 585 9.15 14.64 -34.00
N VAL A 586 9.21 15.09 -35.25
CA VAL A 586 8.46 16.26 -35.70
C VAL A 586 7.55 15.77 -36.84
N PRO A 587 6.22 15.87 -36.73
CA PRO A 587 5.30 15.29 -37.70
C PRO A 587 5.31 16.08 -39.01
N THR A 588 5.55 15.38 -40.12
CA THR A 588 5.71 15.95 -41.47
C THR A 588 4.47 15.83 -42.36
N THR A 589 3.31 15.41 -41.84
CA THR A 589 2.04 15.32 -42.62
C THR A 589 0.96 16.23 -42.03
N THR A 590 0.11 16.81 -42.89
CA THR A 590 -1.01 17.68 -42.48
C THR A 590 -2.06 16.93 -41.64
N GLU A 591 -2.28 15.63 -41.93
CA GLU A 591 -3.22 14.79 -41.17
C GLU A 591 -2.75 14.51 -39.73
N ASP A 592 -1.44 14.33 -39.51
CA ASP A 592 -0.88 14.17 -38.16
C ASP A 592 -0.97 15.46 -37.35
N GLN A 593 -0.84 16.63 -37.99
CA GLN A 593 -0.95 17.93 -37.33
C GLN A 593 -2.38 18.23 -36.86
N ASP A 594 -3.40 17.95 -37.69
CA ASP A 594 -4.81 18.14 -37.30
C ASP A 594 -5.21 17.23 -36.13
N LEU A 595 -4.74 15.98 -36.12
CA LEU A 595 -4.97 15.06 -35.00
C LEU A 595 -4.35 15.57 -33.69
N LEU A 596 -3.19 16.21 -33.77
CA LEU A 596 -2.53 16.78 -32.60
C LEU A 596 -3.19 18.09 -32.13
N VAL A 597 -3.71 18.91 -33.05
CA VAL A 597 -4.49 20.12 -32.72
C VAL A 597 -5.77 19.73 -31.97
N GLU A 598 -6.49 18.70 -32.43
CA GLU A 598 -7.67 18.19 -31.74
C GLU A 598 -7.34 17.66 -30.34
N LYS A 599 -6.15 17.08 -30.13
CA LYS A 599 -5.71 16.67 -28.79
C LYS A 599 -5.57 17.85 -27.82
N ILE A 600 -5.01 18.98 -28.26
CA ILE A 600 -4.92 20.19 -27.41
C ILE A 600 -6.32 20.71 -27.04
N VAL A 601 -7.23 20.77 -28.02
CA VAL A 601 -8.59 21.24 -27.79
C VAL A 601 -9.33 20.31 -26.80
N ALA A 602 -9.19 18.99 -26.97
CA ALA A 602 -9.75 18.00 -26.06
C ALA A 602 -9.14 18.08 -24.65
N ALA A 603 -7.83 18.37 -24.53
CA ALA A 603 -7.16 18.55 -23.25
C ALA A 603 -7.60 19.82 -22.49
N LEU A 604 -8.14 20.82 -23.20
CA LEU A 604 -8.71 22.03 -22.59
C LEU A 604 -10.11 21.81 -22.03
N GLU A 605 -10.87 20.83 -22.52
CA GLU A 605 -12.24 20.53 -22.06
C GLU A 605 -12.31 20.24 -20.55
N PRO A 606 -11.53 19.31 -19.96
CA PRO A 606 -11.57 19.04 -18.52
C PRO A 606 -11.01 20.20 -17.66
N LEU A 607 -10.40 21.20 -18.30
CA LEU A 607 -9.85 22.41 -17.66
C LEU A 607 -10.74 23.64 -17.89
N ASP A 608 -12.01 23.43 -18.24
CA ASP A 608 -12.96 24.51 -18.50
C ASP A 608 -12.45 25.52 -19.55
N GLY A 609 -11.68 25.04 -20.52
CA GLY A 609 -11.25 25.81 -21.69
C GLY A 609 -10.13 26.82 -21.45
N LEU A 610 -9.62 26.97 -20.23
CA LEU A 610 -8.50 27.87 -19.90
C LEU A 610 -7.39 27.02 -19.29
N ALA A 611 -6.14 27.14 -19.72
CA ALA A 611 -5.03 26.38 -19.11
C ALA A 611 -3.66 27.05 -19.25
N THR A 612 -2.79 26.81 -18.28
CA THR A 612 -1.34 27.08 -18.38
C THR A 612 -0.65 25.96 -19.19
N ALA A 613 0.56 26.25 -19.72
CA ALA A 613 1.38 25.23 -20.38
C ALA A 613 1.61 23.99 -19.51
N GLN A 614 1.82 24.18 -18.20
CA GLN A 614 2.03 23.08 -17.26
C GLN A 614 0.78 22.20 -17.05
N GLU A 615 -0.41 22.81 -17.01
CA GLU A 615 -1.67 22.06 -16.91
C GLU A 615 -1.96 21.27 -18.19
N LEU A 616 -1.65 21.85 -19.37
CA LEU A 616 -1.77 21.14 -20.65
C LEU A 616 -0.78 20.00 -20.78
N PHE A 617 0.47 20.21 -20.34
CA PHE A 617 1.49 19.17 -20.25
C PHE A 617 1.00 17.98 -19.42
N PHE A 618 0.39 18.26 -18.26
CA PHE A 618 -0.16 17.22 -17.39
C PHE A 618 -1.32 16.46 -18.03
N GLN A 619 -2.21 17.16 -18.75
CA GLN A 619 -3.34 16.51 -19.44
C GLN A 619 -2.91 15.67 -20.65
N LEU A 620 -1.87 16.10 -21.37
CA LEU A 620 -1.42 15.44 -22.60
C LEU A 620 -0.36 14.36 -22.37
N GLY A 621 0.32 14.36 -21.23
CA GLY A 621 1.39 13.39 -20.93
C GLY A 621 2.61 13.50 -21.85
N ILE A 622 2.78 14.65 -22.51
CA ILE A 622 3.94 14.97 -23.35
C ILE A 622 5.05 15.46 -22.43
N HIS A 623 6.29 14.99 -22.59
CA HIS A 623 7.39 15.22 -21.64
C HIS A 623 8.40 16.31 -22.05
N ASP A 624 8.28 16.87 -23.26
CA ASP A 624 9.14 17.95 -23.76
C ASP A 624 8.33 19.25 -23.97
N THR A 625 8.83 20.36 -23.43
CA THR A 625 8.23 21.70 -23.53
C THR A 625 8.30 22.30 -24.94
N VAL A 626 9.25 21.84 -25.77
CA VAL A 626 9.43 22.36 -27.14
C VAL A 626 8.29 21.88 -28.05
N ASP A 627 7.88 20.61 -27.93
CA ASP A 627 6.79 20.02 -28.72
C ASP A 627 5.43 20.63 -28.37
N LEU A 628 5.17 20.92 -27.08
CA LEU A 628 3.90 21.47 -26.64
C LEU A 628 3.69 22.93 -27.10
N ARG A 629 4.76 23.74 -27.12
CA ARG A 629 4.70 25.14 -27.56
C ARG A 629 4.43 25.24 -29.06
N GLU A 630 5.10 24.42 -29.87
CA GLU A 630 4.83 24.38 -31.32
C GLU A 630 3.42 23.88 -31.59
N LEU A 631 2.97 22.85 -30.89
CA LEU A 631 1.63 22.32 -31.09
C LEU A 631 0.54 23.32 -30.71
N ALA A 632 0.73 24.06 -29.61
CA ALA A 632 -0.18 25.12 -29.21
C ALA A 632 -0.22 26.25 -30.26
N ARG A 633 0.94 26.66 -30.80
CA ARG A 633 1.00 27.66 -31.88
C ARG A 633 0.28 27.20 -33.14
N THR A 634 0.41 25.92 -33.50
CA THR A 634 -0.35 25.32 -34.60
C THR A 634 -1.85 25.35 -34.32
N ALA A 635 -2.29 24.97 -33.12
CA ALA A 635 -3.71 25.05 -32.74
C ALA A 635 -4.26 26.48 -32.77
N ALA A 636 -3.45 27.47 -32.39
CA ALA A 636 -3.80 28.88 -32.49
C ALA A 636 -3.86 29.38 -33.94
N HIS A 637 -2.93 28.95 -34.79
CA HIS A 637 -2.95 29.24 -36.23
C HIS A 637 -4.20 28.68 -36.92
N HIS A 638 -4.69 27.52 -36.47
CA HIS A 638 -5.95 26.91 -36.92
C HIS A 638 -7.20 27.54 -36.27
N ALA A 639 -7.05 28.63 -35.50
CA ALA A 639 -8.12 29.34 -34.81
C ALA A 639 -8.96 28.42 -33.89
N ARG A 640 -8.33 27.40 -33.28
CA ARG A 640 -8.98 26.49 -32.33
C ARG A 640 -8.77 26.93 -30.88
N ILE A 641 -7.72 27.72 -30.63
CA ILE A 641 -7.42 28.35 -29.33
C ILE A 641 -6.86 29.76 -29.54
N ASP A 642 -6.90 30.60 -28.52
CA ASP A 642 -6.11 31.81 -28.41
C ASP A 642 -4.97 31.60 -27.41
N LEU A 643 -3.78 32.10 -27.72
CA LEU A 643 -2.58 31.96 -26.90
C LEU A 643 -2.07 33.30 -26.39
N TYR A 644 -1.64 33.31 -25.13
CA TYR A 644 -0.94 34.41 -24.51
C TYR A 644 0.39 33.94 -23.92
N GLU A 645 1.51 34.42 -24.48
CA GLU A 645 2.85 34.08 -24.01
C GLU A 645 3.25 34.98 -22.83
N MET A 646 3.85 34.39 -21.79
CA MET A 646 4.24 35.08 -20.56
C MET A 646 5.49 34.44 -19.95
N GLU A 647 6.39 35.27 -19.43
CA GLU A 647 7.57 34.79 -18.70
C GLU A 647 7.20 34.02 -17.42
N GLY A 648 7.80 32.85 -17.21
CA GLY A 648 7.60 32.00 -16.03
C GLY A 648 6.56 30.89 -16.17
N LEU A 649 5.55 31.05 -17.04
CA LEU A 649 4.49 30.05 -17.29
C LEU A 649 4.46 29.52 -18.74
N ASP A 650 5.45 29.93 -19.55
CA ASP A 650 5.56 29.71 -21.00
C ASP A 650 4.41 30.32 -21.83
N PHE A 651 3.20 29.81 -21.67
CA PHE A 651 1.99 30.33 -22.32
C PHE A 651 0.71 29.96 -21.55
N VAL A 652 -0.35 30.71 -21.85
CA VAL A 652 -1.73 30.43 -21.41
C VAL A 652 -2.60 30.27 -22.65
N ALA A 653 -3.41 29.21 -22.67
CA ALA A 653 -4.31 28.89 -23.76
C ALA A 653 -5.77 29.06 -23.34
N LEU A 654 -6.58 29.63 -24.23
CA LEU A 654 -8.03 29.76 -24.10
C LEU A 654 -8.73 29.17 -25.31
N SER A 655 -9.66 28.23 -25.08
CA SER A 655 -10.48 27.63 -26.14
C SER A 655 -11.44 28.66 -26.75
N VAL A 656 -11.62 28.57 -28.06
CA VAL A 656 -12.58 29.42 -28.80
C VAL A 656 -14.03 29.16 -28.41
N ASP A 657 -14.35 27.98 -27.86
CA ASP A 657 -15.69 27.63 -27.38
C ASP A 657 -16.15 28.44 -26.16
N ARG A 658 -15.25 29.25 -25.59
CA ARG A 658 -15.55 30.20 -24.52
C ARG A 658 -16.22 31.48 -25.02
N GLY A 659 -16.47 31.63 -26.32
CA GLY A 659 -17.22 32.76 -26.88
C GLY A 659 -16.39 34.04 -27.04
N GLY A 660 -17.00 35.09 -27.60
CA GLY A 660 -16.32 36.35 -27.97
C GLY A 660 -15.55 36.29 -29.28
N ALA A 661 -15.08 37.43 -29.79
CA ALA A 661 -14.09 37.46 -30.87
C ALA A 661 -12.69 37.09 -30.33
N SER A 662 -11.74 36.73 -31.21
CA SER A 662 -10.35 36.46 -30.79
C SER A 662 -9.73 37.65 -30.05
N ASP A 663 -10.02 38.88 -30.50
CA ASP A 663 -9.58 40.10 -29.81
C ASP A 663 -10.14 40.21 -28.38
N ASP A 664 -11.41 39.82 -28.16
CA ASP A 664 -12.03 39.81 -26.83
C ASP A 664 -11.39 38.74 -25.92
N ARG A 665 -11.09 37.56 -26.48
CA ARG A 665 -10.45 36.45 -25.76
C ARG A 665 -8.98 36.73 -25.42
N LEU A 666 -8.23 37.34 -26.32
CA LEU A 666 -6.86 37.77 -26.05
C LEU A 666 -6.81 38.90 -25.01
N LYS A 667 -7.79 39.81 -25.04
CA LYS A 667 -7.96 40.83 -24.00
C LYS A 667 -8.31 40.19 -22.66
N ALA A 668 -9.24 39.24 -22.63
CA ALA A 668 -9.59 38.48 -21.44
C ALA A 668 -8.38 37.73 -20.85
N LEU A 669 -7.57 37.05 -21.68
CA LEU A 669 -6.34 36.39 -21.25
C LEU A 669 -5.37 37.37 -20.58
N LYS A 670 -5.15 38.55 -21.18
CA LYS A 670 -4.31 39.61 -20.61
C LYS A 670 -4.83 40.08 -19.25
N ASP A 671 -6.12 40.36 -19.15
CA ASP A 671 -6.74 40.86 -17.92
C ASP A 671 -6.70 39.81 -16.80
N ILE A 672 -6.95 38.53 -17.13
CA ILE A 672 -6.91 37.40 -16.18
C ILE A 672 -5.48 37.16 -15.69
N VAL A 673 -4.50 37.16 -16.61
CA VAL A 673 -3.09 36.97 -16.26
C VAL A 673 -2.58 38.12 -15.39
N PHE A 674 -2.85 39.37 -15.78
CA PHE A 674 -2.44 40.54 -15.03
C PHE A 674 -3.03 40.54 -13.61
N TRP A 675 -4.33 40.26 -13.48
CA TRP A 675 -4.96 40.11 -12.18
C TRP A 675 -4.34 38.96 -11.37
N ALA A 676 -4.09 37.83 -12.01
CA ALA A 676 -3.48 36.67 -11.37
C ALA A 676 -2.04 36.96 -10.88
N SER A 677 -1.25 37.77 -11.57
CA SER A 677 0.14 38.07 -11.17
C SER A 677 0.28 39.23 -10.18
N GLU A 678 -0.55 40.28 -10.27
CA GLU A 678 -0.30 41.57 -9.58
C GLU A 678 -1.28 41.94 -8.45
N SER A 679 -2.45 41.28 -8.34
CA SER A 679 -3.54 41.78 -7.49
C SER A 679 -3.39 41.50 -5.98
N SER A 680 -3.56 42.54 -5.15
CA SER A 680 -3.53 42.46 -3.68
C SER A 680 -4.90 42.30 -3.00
N ASP A 681 -6.01 42.59 -3.69
CA ASP A 681 -7.40 42.52 -3.19
C ASP A 681 -8.24 41.57 -4.07
N PRO A 682 -8.28 40.26 -3.76
CA PRO A 682 -8.73 39.24 -4.69
C PRO A 682 -10.26 39.11 -4.83
N LEU A 683 -11.11 39.78 -4.03
CA LEU A 683 -12.58 39.66 -4.20
C LEU A 683 -13.20 40.82 -4.97
N TRP A 684 -12.82 42.07 -4.67
CA TRP A 684 -13.35 43.21 -5.40
C TRP A 684 -12.83 43.22 -6.84
N GLU A 685 -11.52 43.06 -7.02
CA GLU A 685 -10.90 43.04 -8.34
C GLU A 685 -11.31 41.81 -9.16
N PHE A 686 -11.62 40.69 -8.51
CA PHE A 686 -12.18 39.52 -9.20
C PHE A 686 -13.58 39.78 -9.74
N ARG A 687 -14.44 40.44 -8.95
CA ARG A 687 -15.78 40.84 -9.41
C ARG A 687 -15.70 41.82 -10.58
N GLU A 688 -14.76 42.75 -10.54
CA GLU A 688 -14.51 43.70 -11.62
C GLU A 688 -13.91 43.01 -12.86
N LEU A 689 -12.97 42.07 -12.68
CA LEU A 689 -12.39 41.25 -13.75
C LEU A 689 -13.49 40.48 -14.48
N VAL A 690 -14.34 39.74 -13.75
CA VAL A 690 -15.45 38.98 -14.35
C VAL A 690 -16.39 39.89 -15.14
N GLY A 691 -16.65 41.12 -14.67
CA GLY A 691 -17.43 42.11 -15.41
C GLY A 691 -16.76 42.61 -16.70
N ARG A 692 -15.42 42.58 -16.77
CA ARG A 692 -14.62 43.03 -17.92
C ARG A 692 -14.39 41.95 -18.98
N LEU A 693 -14.62 40.66 -18.67
CA LEU A 693 -14.48 39.56 -19.64
C LEU A 693 -15.50 39.61 -20.79
N GLY A 694 -16.55 40.42 -20.66
CA GLY A 694 -17.50 40.71 -21.75
C GLY A 694 -18.16 39.44 -22.31
N PRO A 695 -18.02 39.13 -23.62
CA PRO A 695 -18.65 37.96 -24.22
C PRO A 695 -17.95 36.62 -23.89
N VAL A 696 -16.79 36.65 -23.25
CA VAL A 696 -15.97 35.47 -22.93
C VAL A 696 -16.47 34.80 -21.65
N ARG A 697 -16.83 33.51 -21.75
CA ARG A 697 -17.46 32.73 -20.68
C ARG A 697 -16.48 31.74 -20.07
N ILE A 698 -15.92 32.09 -18.92
CA ILE A 698 -15.05 31.21 -18.14
C ILE A 698 -15.69 31.01 -16.75
N PRO A 699 -15.84 29.76 -16.27
CA PRO A 699 -16.38 29.50 -14.94
C PRO A 699 -15.58 30.21 -13.85
N HIS A 700 -16.26 30.79 -12.86
CA HIS A 700 -15.61 31.51 -11.77
C HIS A 700 -14.63 30.62 -11.00
N GLU A 701 -14.99 29.36 -10.76
CA GLU A 701 -14.13 28.39 -10.10
C GLU A 701 -12.84 28.14 -10.88
N ARG A 702 -12.91 28.14 -12.22
CA ARG A 702 -11.72 27.97 -13.07
C ARG A 702 -10.81 29.18 -12.98
N LEU A 703 -11.36 30.39 -13.01
CA LEU A 703 -10.59 31.62 -12.86
C LEU A 703 -9.84 31.66 -11.52
N ILE A 704 -10.50 31.25 -10.42
CA ILE A 704 -9.87 31.18 -9.09
C ILE A 704 -8.75 30.13 -9.07
N ARG A 705 -8.98 28.94 -9.65
CA ARG A 705 -7.95 27.89 -9.73
C ARG A 705 -6.76 28.33 -10.58
N PHE A 706 -7.03 28.95 -11.72
CA PHE A 706 -6.00 29.50 -12.59
C PHE A 706 -5.15 30.54 -11.86
N ALA A 707 -5.76 31.50 -11.18
CA ALA A 707 -5.02 32.48 -10.41
C ALA A 707 -4.22 31.88 -9.25
N ALA A 708 -4.72 30.81 -8.64
CA ALA A 708 -3.98 30.09 -7.60
C ALA A 708 -2.69 29.51 -8.19
N THR A 709 -2.81 28.84 -9.34
CA THR A 709 -1.69 28.27 -10.09
C THR A 709 -0.67 29.34 -10.48
N VAL A 710 -1.11 30.48 -11.03
CA VAL A 710 -0.21 31.58 -11.43
C VAL A 710 0.55 32.15 -10.23
N ARG A 711 -0.08 32.26 -9.06
CA ARG A 711 0.57 32.76 -7.83
C ARG A 711 1.38 31.71 -7.08
N GLY A 712 1.36 30.45 -7.51
CA GLY A 712 1.95 29.33 -6.76
C GLY A 712 1.29 29.11 -5.39
N THR A 713 -0.01 29.39 -5.27
CA THR A 713 -0.82 29.23 -4.04
C THR A 713 -1.97 28.25 -4.28
N VAL A 714 -2.78 27.98 -3.25
CA VAL A 714 -3.99 27.16 -3.40
C VAL A 714 -5.26 28.03 -3.50
N PRO A 715 -6.34 27.58 -4.20
CA PRO A 715 -7.58 28.37 -4.37
C PRO A 715 -8.18 28.90 -3.06
N SER A 716 -8.00 28.16 -1.96
CA SER A 716 -8.48 28.51 -0.63
C SER A 716 -7.71 29.65 0.04
N GLU A 717 -6.47 29.94 -0.39
CA GLU A 717 -5.67 31.07 0.09
C GLU A 717 -6.05 32.37 -0.61
N LEU A 718 -6.40 32.31 -1.91
CA LEU A 718 -6.92 33.45 -2.67
C LEU A 718 -8.25 33.97 -2.12
N ILE A 719 -9.14 33.07 -1.69
CA ILE A 719 -10.45 33.43 -1.13
C ILE A 719 -10.34 33.93 0.32
N ARG A 720 -9.26 33.57 1.06
CA ARG A 720 -9.06 33.93 2.47
C ARG A 720 -8.49 35.33 2.73
N LEU A 721 -8.13 36.07 1.68
CA LEU A 721 -7.63 37.46 1.79
C LEU A 721 -8.74 38.49 2.09
N HIS A 722 -9.99 38.05 2.32
CA HIS A 722 -11.08 38.84 2.89
C HIS A 722 -11.88 38.08 3.94
#